data_AF-A0A9W7B0X3-F1
#
_entry.id   AF-A0A9W7B0X3-F1
#
_cell.length_a   1.000
_cell.length_b   1.000
_cell.length_c   1.000
_cell.angle_alpha   90.00
_cell.angle_beta   90.00
_cell.angle_gamma   90.00
#
_symmetry.space_group_name_H-M   'P 1'
#
loop_
_entity.id
_entity.type
_entity.pdbx_description
1 polymer ?
#
loop_
_entity_poly.entity_id
_entity_poly.type
_entity_poly.pdbx_seq_one_letter_code
_entity_poly.pdbx_strand_id
1 'polypeptide(L)'
;MQRYNEDLDFENSKILTMDNEIQQYIAKEDDMFTSALGLLSGMEMKGAIPFKTFKTTFSTHLYLQGFYNSRAGDIYVKSRFTVRANHSQLAARVSNLYKRFRNPAYDTTKRIDLDGRDFIEHPNAHSSIYCQDYNFPSPISDREIIANIIWKRVSDDIIIVAVHPLTSHPKVDTKDTNAVIRGMFHSVFRITQLETGLSKVEWGLHINFGGHLPKPVVYNFLMPNFDRVLSHLQAYFANSIRLSDLSLEDGQLLGEVLVNQVKRAKKKGDWRKSAELGKVGVDQFLYISVAMRELLPRYPWLRILLHTIAMNKVRVAPTVITALSELKDDDAENLGKGMLTIILSNTEASAAVDHWIAQNPALEEFEKEQAWMRPFFVEIAQYSLSTSNFGLKLRVFGGALLSTIDLITDAYMTFDFFSNENEDQASFGRLSAAFIGLTMLIQIIISYGQNHKKTSYFVQDAFYVLIGFKSALDAYRVGSGLEREDHHVLSPLHEMTFCRCVEMIFEAVPASIVQIYALVVSKERKRRALFSILVSAATIGYTSSMVSYDWDTSSAQRKKAPSFYGFVPDKALRRAICFLSMLFLSFSHVLLRTFSCALLAITNFNWLMWYLGADMVLFFLYKIARNDFHYFVPLNGALRFVASFITRFGEKLIVDFTMMIHLRNPNEVGGLPFVFSVVLSLVASFVSVSVYLGHYDGEEKIGGGDLQTVLITLSTIWAASLIALVSVMNKDYLRTFYNMDTISDYNRRTVLDLREDQEELKALLFLDHQDTYKKWGDTILKPWTLSSWDRWEAEKPTWFTDAWIEHVPNDYIPWDWCVKYKKTKGRIDPKKRRNSTSIKELFGREEDR
;
A
#
# COMPACT_ATOMS: atom_id res chain seq x y z
N MET A 1 24.36 19.54 29.01
CA MET A 1 24.75 18.72 30.16
C MET A 1 24.19 19.26 31.47
N GLN A 2 24.58 20.45 31.95
CA GLN A 2 24.06 21.01 33.22
C GLN A 2 22.52 21.01 33.31
N ARG A 3 21.82 21.55 32.31
CA ARG A 3 20.35 21.49 32.25
C ARG A 3 19.79 20.07 32.27
N TYR A 4 20.42 19.12 31.57
CA TYR A 4 19.98 17.71 31.57
C TYR A 4 20.11 17.05 32.95
N ASN A 5 21.14 17.40 33.72
CA ASN A 5 21.29 16.91 35.10
C ASN A 5 20.23 17.52 36.02
N GLU A 6 19.95 18.83 35.90
CA GLU A 6 18.84 19.49 36.61
C GLU A 6 17.47 18.85 36.25
N ASP A 7 17.32 18.29 35.05
CA ASP A 7 16.13 17.56 34.63
C ASP A 7 16.01 16.22 35.35
N LEU A 8 17.08 15.45 35.38
CA LEU A 8 17.14 14.17 36.08
C LEU A 8 16.93 14.35 37.58
N ASP A 9 17.52 15.38 38.18
CA ASP A 9 17.36 15.66 39.61
C ASP A 9 15.91 15.99 39.97
N PHE A 10 15.23 16.79 39.13
CA PHE A 10 13.80 17.08 39.28
C PHE A 10 12.95 15.81 39.15
N GLU A 11 13.21 14.98 38.13
CA GLU A 11 12.47 13.74 37.91
C GLU A 11 12.68 12.75 39.03
N ASN A 12 13.92 12.55 39.47
CA ASN A 12 14.26 11.67 40.59
C ASN A 12 13.59 12.13 41.88
N SER A 13 13.59 13.44 42.16
CA SER A 13 12.88 14.00 43.31
C SER A 13 11.38 13.75 43.24
N LYS A 14 10.75 13.96 42.07
CA LYS A 14 9.32 13.68 41.87
C LYS A 14 8.98 12.20 41.95
N ILE A 15 9.83 11.30 41.44
CA ILE A 15 9.66 9.85 41.57
C ILE A 15 9.62 9.48 43.05
N LEU A 16 10.60 9.94 43.84
CA LEU A 16 10.64 9.68 45.28
C LEU A 16 9.37 10.18 45.99
N THR A 17 8.89 11.37 45.63
CA THR A 17 7.65 11.94 46.17
C THR A 17 6.44 11.08 45.79
N MET A 18 6.33 10.71 44.52
CA MET A 18 5.22 9.92 43.99
C MET A 18 5.17 8.51 44.60
N ASP A 19 6.32 7.90 44.86
CA ASP A 19 6.44 6.54 45.39
C ASP A 19 6.26 6.45 46.90
N ASN A 20 6.65 7.47 47.66
CA ASN A 20 6.78 7.34 49.12
C ASN A 20 5.89 8.27 49.95
N GLU A 21 5.32 9.32 49.37
CA GLU A 21 4.55 10.32 50.13
C GLU A 21 3.04 10.18 49.93
N ILE A 22 2.30 9.98 51.03
CA ILE A 22 0.84 10.00 51.06
C ILE A 22 0.36 11.46 50.99
N GLN A 23 -0.33 11.81 49.92
CA GLN A 23 -0.84 13.17 49.69
C GLN A 23 -2.24 13.35 50.31
N GLN A 24 -2.49 14.54 50.85
CA GLN A 24 -3.84 14.97 51.27
C GLN A 24 -4.39 15.96 50.25
N TYR A 25 -5.58 15.68 49.73
CA TYR A 25 -6.24 16.50 48.73
C TYR A 25 -7.35 17.33 49.37
N ILE A 26 -7.43 18.60 48.99
CA ILE A 26 -8.57 19.45 49.35
C ILE A 26 -9.71 19.24 48.35
N ALA A 27 -10.95 19.56 48.73
CA ALA A 27 -12.13 19.36 47.87
C ALA A 27 -11.96 19.95 46.46
N LYS A 28 -11.35 21.15 46.35
CA LYS A 28 -11.06 21.80 45.08
C LYS A 28 -10.12 20.99 44.18
N GLU A 29 -9.16 20.27 44.75
CA GLU A 29 -8.22 19.42 44.00
C GLU A 29 -8.90 18.11 43.54
N ASP A 30 -9.77 17.53 44.38
CA ASP A 30 -10.58 16.37 43.99
C ASP A 30 -11.55 16.71 42.84
N ASP A 31 -12.10 17.93 42.81
CA ASP A 31 -12.90 18.42 41.68
C ASP A 31 -12.07 18.50 40.39
N MET A 32 -10.80 18.90 40.46
CA MET A 32 -9.91 18.93 39.30
C MET A 32 -9.68 17.52 38.72
N PHE A 33 -9.50 16.51 39.57
CA PHE A 33 -9.39 15.12 39.13
C PHE A 33 -10.69 14.58 38.55
N THR A 34 -11.82 14.93 39.16
CA THR A 34 -13.15 14.53 38.67
C THR A 34 -13.42 15.13 37.28
N SER A 35 -13.08 16.41 37.07
CA SER A 35 -13.14 17.06 35.75
C SER A 35 -12.23 16.37 34.74
N ALA A 36 -10.98 16.10 35.11
CA ALA A 36 -10.00 15.45 34.25
C ALA A 36 -10.43 14.02 33.84
N LEU A 37 -10.94 13.23 34.78
CA LEU A 37 -11.48 11.89 34.48
C LEU A 37 -12.76 11.97 33.65
N GLY A 38 -13.63 12.94 33.94
CA GLY A 38 -14.82 13.24 33.15
C GLY A 38 -14.48 13.57 31.69
N LEU A 39 -13.38 14.28 31.44
CA LEU A 39 -12.86 14.54 30.11
C LEU A 39 -12.53 13.25 29.35
N LEU A 40 -11.77 12.33 29.97
CA LEU A 40 -11.43 11.03 29.37
C LEU A 40 -12.70 10.23 29.07
N SER A 41 -13.58 10.05 30.05
CA SER A 41 -14.82 9.29 29.88
C SER A 41 -15.72 9.91 28.81
N GLY A 42 -15.81 11.25 28.76
CA GLY A 42 -16.58 11.97 27.74
C GLY A 42 -16.09 11.71 26.33
N MET A 43 -14.77 11.63 26.13
CA MET A 43 -14.18 11.31 24.83
C MET A 43 -14.32 9.83 24.43
N GLU A 44 -14.59 8.93 25.37
CA GLU A 44 -14.82 7.50 25.10
C GLU A 44 -16.27 7.15 24.77
N MET A 45 -17.23 8.03 25.06
CA MET A 45 -18.63 7.81 24.73
C MET A 45 -18.85 7.69 23.21
N LYS A 46 -19.30 6.51 22.77
CA LYS A 46 -19.57 6.21 21.35
C LYS A 46 -20.64 7.17 20.79
N GLY A 47 -20.33 7.81 19.66
CA GLY A 47 -21.25 8.69 18.94
C GLY A 47 -21.31 10.14 19.45
N ALA A 48 -20.66 10.47 20.57
CA ALA A 48 -20.66 11.82 21.12
C ALA A 48 -19.79 12.81 20.33
N ILE A 49 -18.62 12.37 19.85
CA ILE A 49 -17.65 13.20 19.13
C ILE A 49 -17.15 12.46 17.89
N PRO A 50 -17.25 13.04 16.68
CA PRO A 50 -16.78 12.42 15.44
C PRO A 50 -15.26 12.61 15.29
N PHE A 51 -14.49 11.82 16.04
CA PHE A 51 -13.03 11.84 15.99
C PHE A 51 -12.49 11.40 14.63
N LYS A 52 -11.46 12.11 14.15
CA LYS A 52 -10.63 11.70 13.01
C LYS A 52 -9.38 11.00 13.54
N THR A 53 -9.02 9.85 12.96
CA THR A 53 -7.77 9.15 13.27
C THR A 53 -6.59 9.76 12.50
N PHE A 54 -5.46 9.93 13.18
CA PHE A 54 -4.21 10.43 12.63
C PHE A 54 -3.14 9.36 12.67
N LYS A 55 -2.22 9.41 11.71
CA LYS A 55 -1.04 8.55 11.67
C LYS A 55 -0.11 8.91 12.84
N THR A 56 0.31 7.91 13.59
CA THR A 56 1.27 8.05 14.69
C THR A 56 2.70 7.81 14.23
N THR A 57 3.66 8.36 14.97
CA THR A 57 5.08 8.19 14.66
C THR A 57 5.61 6.79 15.01
N PHE A 58 5.08 6.17 16.07
CA PHE A 58 5.51 4.87 16.56
C PHE A 58 4.35 3.85 16.58
N SER A 59 4.67 2.57 16.39
CA SER A 59 3.71 1.46 16.35
C SER A 59 3.07 1.14 17.71
N THR A 60 3.74 1.52 18.80
CA THR A 60 3.25 1.38 20.18
C THR A 60 2.03 2.23 20.49
N HIS A 61 1.67 3.17 19.60
CA HIS A 61 0.39 3.87 19.67
C HIS A 61 -0.72 3.00 19.11
N LEU A 62 -1.73 2.72 19.94
CA LEU A 62 -2.96 2.09 19.48
C LEU A 62 -3.75 3.04 18.58
N TYR A 63 -3.82 4.32 18.94
CA TYR A 63 -4.40 5.37 18.11
C TYR A 63 -3.97 6.77 18.58
N LEU A 64 -4.05 7.73 17.65
CA LEU A 64 -4.16 9.15 17.94
C LEU A 64 -5.40 9.70 17.22
N GLN A 65 -6.32 10.26 17.98
CA GLN A 65 -7.59 10.73 17.47
C GLN A 65 -7.82 12.20 17.86
N GLY A 66 -8.29 12.99 16.91
CA GLY A 66 -8.51 14.42 17.09
C GLY A 66 -9.83 14.89 16.50
N PHE A 67 -10.48 15.83 17.18
CA PHE A 67 -11.70 16.48 16.74
C PHE A 67 -11.60 17.99 16.93
N TYR A 68 -12.09 18.75 15.96
CA TYR A 68 -12.13 20.21 16.04
C TYR A 68 -13.55 20.74 15.88
N ASN A 69 -14.07 21.32 16.95
CA ASN A 69 -15.33 22.06 16.92
C ASN A 69 -15.07 23.49 16.45
N SER A 70 -15.18 23.72 15.15
CA SER A 70 -14.93 25.04 14.57
C SER A 70 -15.94 26.12 14.97
N ARG A 71 -17.06 25.78 15.61
CA ARG A 71 -18.02 26.77 16.12
C ARG A 71 -17.61 27.32 17.48
N ALA A 72 -17.09 26.46 18.35
CA ALA A 72 -16.67 26.84 19.71
C ALA A 72 -15.17 27.15 19.82
N GLY A 73 -14.36 26.74 18.83
CA GLY A 73 -12.91 26.83 18.90
C GLY A 73 -12.26 25.68 19.67
N ASP A 74 -13.05 24.72 20.16
CA ASP A 74 -12.56 23.60 20.98
C ASP A 74 -11.90 22.51 20.13
N ILE A 75 -10.73 22.09 20.59
CA ILE A 75 -9.96 21.00 20.03
C ILE A 75 -9.87 19.89 21.07
N TYR A 76 -10.28 18.68 20.68
CA TYR A 76 -10.22 17.49 21.52
C TYR A 76 -9.25 16.50 20.90
N VAL A 77 -8.35 15.94 21.71
CA VAL A 77 -7.38 14.93 21.29
C VAL A 77 -7.36 13.81 22.31
N LYS A 78 -7.32 12.57 21.84
CA LYS A 78 -7.07 11.40 22.69
C LYS A 78 -6.07 10.46 22.05
N SER A 79 -5.26 9.81 22.89
CA SER A 79 -4.33 8.76 22.46
C SER A 79 -4.20 7.69 23.53
N ARG A 80 -3.94 6.46 23.08
CA ARG A 80 -3.61 5.33 23.95
C ARG A 80 -2.35 4.66 23.41
N PHE A 81 -1.36 4.46 24.28
CA PHE A 81 -0.07 3.86 23.91
C PHE A 81 0.62 3.22 25.12
N THR A 82 1.60 2.37 24.87
CA THR A 82 2.46 1.76 25.90
C THR A 82 3.85 2.41 25.91
N VAL A 83 4.49 2.39 27.08
CA VAL A 83 5.84 2.95 27.30
C VAL A 83 6.64 2.03 28.21
N ARG A 84 7.90 1.76 27.86
CA ARG A 84 8.86 0.99 28.67
C ARG A 84 9.41 1.82 29.84
N ALA A 85 8.55 2.06 30.82
CA ALA A 85 8.86 2.78 32.05
C ALA A 85 7.91 2.38 33.18
N ASN A 86 8.34 2.58 34.43
CA ASN A 86 7.41 2.54 35.56
C ASN A 86 6.50 3.77 35.56
N HIS A 87 5.28 3.62 36.10
CA HIS A 87 4.26 4.65 36.12
C HIS A 87 4.71 5.96 36.78
N SER A 88 5.54 5.91 37.83
CA SER A 88 6.07 7.06 38.57
C SER A 88 7.14 7.80 37.77
N GLN A 89 8.02 7.06 37.08
CA GLN A 89 9.00 7.65 36.15
C GLN A 89 8.28 8.38 35.03
N LEU A 90 7.24 7.77 34.48
CA LEU A 90 6.44 8.33 33.41
C LEU A 90 5.63 9.54 33.89
N ALA A 91 5.01 9.47 35.08
CA ALA A 91 4.26 10.57 35.68
C ALA A 91 5.15 11.78 36.01
N ALA A 92 6.34 11.54 36.55
CA ALA A 92 7.34 12.57 36.82
C ALA A 92 7.77 13.29 35.53
N ARG A 93 8.05 12.53 34.46
CA ARG A 93 8.40 13.08 33.14
C ARG A 93 7.25 13.87 32.52
N VAL A 94 6.03 13.33 32.57
CA VAL A 94 4.81 14.01 32.08
C VAL A 94 4.57 15.32 32.82
N SER A 95 4.87 15.37 34.12
CA SER A 95 4.74 16.58 34.94
C SER A 95 5.62 17.75 34.43
N ASN A 96 6.64 17.45 33.64
CA ASN A 96 7.57 18.44 33.07
C ASN A 96 7.63 18.43 31.53
N LEU A 97 6.68 17.77 30.86
CA LEU A 97 6.73 17.41 29.44
C LEU A 97 6.97 18.61 28.49
N TYR A 98 6.43 19.79 28.82
CA TYR A 98 6.43 20.96 27.92
C TYR A 98 7.50 22.00 28.21
N LYS A 99 8.23 21.92 29.34
CA LYS A 99 9.33 22.85 29.62
C LYS A 99 10.55 22.63 28.71
N ARG A 100 10.70 21.40 28.19
CA ARG A 100 12.01 20.84 27.84
C ARG A 100 12.04 20.10 26.50
N PHE A 101 11.31 20.59 25.51
CA PHE A 101 11.57 20.23 24.11
C PHE A 101 12.95 20.69 23.59
N ARG A 102 13.77 21.37 24.41
CA ARG A 102 15.11 21.90 24.11
C ARG A 102 16.28 20.94 24.38
N ASN A 103 16.11 19.61 24.25
CA ASN A 103 17.27 18.72 24.11
C ASN A 103 17.81 18.86 22.68
N PRO A 104 19.07 19.26 22.43
CA PRO A 104 19.62 19.45 21.09
C PRO A 104 19.52 18.21 20.17
N ALA A 105 19.37 17.03 20.77
CA ALA A 105 19.20 15.76 20.08
C ALA A 105 17.74 15.46 19.65
N TYR A 106 16.78 16.24 20.17
CA TYR A 106 15.34 16.13 19.90
C TYR A 106 14.70 17.45 19.41
N ASP A 107 15.39 18.58 19.56
CA ASP A 107 14.99 19.93 19.15
C ASP A 107 15.80 20.41 17.95
N THR A 108 15.17 21.08 16.99
CA THR A 108 15.86 21.94 16.00
C THR A 108 14.90 22.68 15.06
N THR A 109 13.59 22.74 15.33
CA THR A 109 12.63 23.41 14.43
C THR A 109 11.93 24.60 15.08
N LYS A 110 12.38 25.80 14.69
CA LYS A 110 11.74 27.12 14.85
C LYS A 110 10.36 27.22 14.18
N ARG A 111 9.31 26.58 14.72
CA ARG A 111 7.93 26.89 14.26
C ARG A 111 6.87 26.99 15.36
N ILE A 112 7.14 26.50 16.56
CA ILE A 112 6.49 26.96 17.79
C ILE A 112 7.65 27.03 18.79
N ASP A 113 8.23 28.21 18.99
CA ASP A 113 8.98 28.41 20.22
C ASP A 113 7.92 28.33 21.32
N LEU A 114 7.77 27.17 21.96
CA LEU A 114 7.19 27.15 23.29
C LEU A 114 8.28 27.78 24.15
N ASP A 115 8.25 29.11 24.29
CA ASP A 115 9.05 29.73 25.33
C ASP A 115 8.64 29.09 26.65
N GLY A 116 9.66 28.64 27.38
CA GLY A 116 9.56 27.53 28.32
C GLY A 116 8.39 27.65 29.27
N ARG A 117 7.80 26.49 29.62
CA ARG A 117 6.87 26.41 30.75
C ARG A 117 7.57 26.97 32.00
N ASP A 118 7.10 28.12 32.46
CA ASP A 118 7.58 28.76 33.67
C ASP A 118 6.65 28.39 34.82
N PHE A 119 7.18 27.63 35.78
CA PHE A 119 6.49 27.33 37.02
C PHE A 119 6.51 28.58 37.89
N ILE A 120 5.33 29.10 38.16
CA ILE A 120 5.13 30.38 38.85
C ILE A 120 4.94 30.16 40.35
N GLU A 121 4.37 29.00 40.71
CA GLU A 121 4.04 28.65 42.08
C GLU A 121 3.98 27.14 42.27
N HIS A 122 4.40 26.69 43.44
CA HIS A 122 4.30 25.30 43.88
C HIS A 122 3.48 25.28 45.19
N PRO A 123 2.14 25.24 45.12
CA PRO A 123 1.29 25.31 46.32
C PRO A 123 1.56 24.17 47.31
N ASN A 124 1.91 22.98 46.82
CA ASN A 124 2.20 21.78 47.60
C ASN A 124 3.06 20.80 46.77
N ALA A 125 3.38 19.63 47.33
CA ALA A 125 4.22 18.63 46.68
C ALA A 125 3.59 18.02 45.41
N HIS A 126 2.26 17.96 45.34
CA HIS A 126 1.51 17.33 44.26
C HIS A 126 0.90 18.27 43.22
N SER A 127 0.97 19.59 43.42
CA SER A 127 0.39 20.62 42.57
C SER A 127 1.41 21.70 42.19
N SER A 128 1.33 22.22 40.97
CA SER A 128 2.22 23.30 40.50
C SER A 128 1.52 24.13 39.44
N ILE A 129 1.63 25.44 39.53
CA ILE A 129 1.00 26.37 38.60
C ILE A 129 2.05 26.89 37.63
N TYR A 130 1.73 26.89 36.34
CA TYR A 130 2.60 27.37 35.29
C TYR A 130 1.88 28.28 34.30
N CYS A 131 2.68 29.12 33.64
CA CYS A 131 2.26 29.88 32.46
C CYS A 131 3.10 29.44 31.27
N GLN A 132 2.48 29.45 30.10
CA GLN A 132 3.11 29.00 28.86
C GLN A 132 2.62 29.84 27.68
N ASP A 133 3.59 30.36 26.93
CA ASP A 133 3.34 31.09 25.69
C ASP A 133 3.37 30.12 24.49
N TYR A 134 2.44 30.31 23.56
CA TYR A 134 2.25 29.53 22.34
C TYR A 134 2.39 30.45 21.13
N ASN A 135 3.54 30.34 20.46
CA ASN A 135 3.85 31.14 19.28
C ASN A 135 3.24 30.53 18.02
N PHE A 136 2.47 31.31 17.26
CA PHE A 136 1.82 30.88 16.02
C PHE A 136 2.46 31.52 14.78
N PRO A 137 2.41 30.87 13.60
CA PRO A 137 2.84 31.50 12.36
C PRO A 137 1.94 32.69 11.99
N SER A 138 2.56 33.81 11.62
CA SER A 138 1.84 34.97 11.05
C SER A 138 0.92 34.54 9.90
N PRO A 139 -0.33 35.04 9.83
CA PRO A 139 -0.92 36.17 10.58
C PRO A 139 -1.65 35.80 11.88
N ILE A 140 -1.50 34.57 12.40
CA ILE A 140 -2.18 34.14 13.62
C ILE A 140 -1.41 34.70 14.84
N SER A 141 -2.09 35.48 15.69
CA SER A 141 -1.50 36.02 16.91
C SER A 141 -1.08 34.89 17.87
N ASP A 142 -0.17 35.20 18.79
CA ASP A 142 0.29 34.26 19.81
C ASP A 142 -0.75 34.08 20.94
N ARG A 143 -0.54 33.08 21.80
CA ARG A 143 -1.48 32.72 22.89
C ARG A 143 -0.76 32.50 24.20
N GLU A 144 -1.39 32.86 25.30
CA GLU A 144 -0.90 32.59 26.66
C GLU A 144 -1.85 31.62 27.37
N ILE A 145 -1.31 30.62 28.06
CA ILE A 145 -2.07 29.64 28.83
C ILE A 145 -1.54 29.57 30.25
N ILE A 146 -2.44 29.70 31.22
CA ILE A 146 -2.17 29.48 32.65
C ILE A 146 -2.87 28.19 33.06
N ALA A 147 -2.14 27.28 33.71
CA ALA A 147 -2.71 26.01 34.15
C ALA A 147 -2.08 25.51 35.44
N ASN A 148 -2.87 24.77 36.21
CA ASN A 148 -2.42 24.00 37.35
C ASN A 148 -2.18 22.55 36.93
N ILE A 149 -0.95 22.05 37.09
CA ILE A 149 -0.66 20.63 36.97
C ILE A 149 -0.69 19.98 38.34
N ILE A 150 -1.43 18.90 38.47
CA ILE A 150 -1.65 18.17 39.72
C ILE A 150 -1.60 16.67 39.47
N TRP A 151 -1.08 15.89 40.41
CA TRP A 151 -1.03 14.43 40.29
C TRP A 151 -1.63 13.70 41.50
N LYS A 152 -2.20 12.51 41.25
CA LYS A 152 -2.79 11.64 42.26
C LYS A 152 -2.49 10.18 42.00
N ARG A 153 -1.98 9.50 43.02
CA ARG A 153 -1.90 8.05 43.06
C ARG A 153 -3.27 7.53 43.50
N VAL A 154 -3.96 6.85 42.58
CA VAL A 154 -5.33 6.34 42.80
C VAL A 154 -5.29 4.94 43.42
N SER A 155 -4.31 4.15 43.01
CA SER A 155 -4.00 2.83 43.54
C SER A 155 -2.49 2.61 43.41
N ASP A 156 -1.99 1.50 43.94
CA ASP A 156 -0.57 1.15 43.81
C ASP A 156 -0.11 1.21 42.36
N ASP A 157 -0.92 0.71 41.42
CA ASP A 157 -0.60 0.64 39.99
C ASP A 157 -0.98 1.87 39.15
N ILE A 158 -1.77 2.82 39.68
CA ILE A 158 -2.37 3.90 38.87
C ILE A 158 -1.99 5.28 39.40
N ILE A 159 -1.35 6.06 38.52
CA ILE A 159 -1.09 7.49 38.74
C ILE A 159 -1.82 8.31 37.68
N ILE A 160 -2.53 9.33 38.11
CA ILE A 160 -3.17 10.33 37.25
C ILE A 160 -2.35 11.61 37.34
N VAL A 161 -1.97 12.16 36.19
CA VAL A 161 -1.44 13.53 36.07
C VAL A 161 -2.47 14.35 35.30
N ALA A 162 -3.08 15.32 35.98
CA ALA A 162 -4.08 16.21 35.42
C ALA A 162 -3.52 17.63 35.27
N VAL A 163 -3.91 18.30 34.20
CA VAL A 163 -3.66 19.72 33.96
C VAL A 163 -5.01 20.40 33.89
N HIS A 164 -5.28 21.26 34.87
CA HIS A 164 -6.51 22.01 34.97
C HIS A 164 -6.28 23.47 34.53
N PRO A 165 -7.13 24.02 33.65
CA PRO A 165 -6.98 25.40 33.21
C PRO A 165 -7.22 26.39 34.35
N LEU A 166 -6.52 27.51 34.33
CA LEU A 166 -6.76 28.66 35.22
C LEU A 166 -7.04 29.90 34.38
N THR A 167 -8.00 30.72 34.80
CA THR A 167 -8.38 31.95 34.09
C THR A 167 -7.43 33.12 34.36
N SER A 168 -6.81 33.14 35.53
CA SER A 168 -6.01 34.26 36.03
C SER A 168 -5.02 33.82 37.12
N HIS A 169 -3.93 34.55 37.28
CA HIS A 169 -2.96 34.35 38.36
C HIS A 169 -2.24 35.68 38.69
N PRO A 170 -2.17 36.11 39.98
CA PRO A 170 -1.65 37.44 40.35
C PRO A 170 -0.26 37.77 39.81
N LYS A 171 0.61 36.77 39.69
CA LYS A 171 1.99 36.93 39.15
C LYS A 171 2.07 37.08 37.62
N VAL A 172 0.98 36.82 36.88
CA VAL A 172 0.92 36.87 35.40
C VAL A 172 0.03 38.01 34.92
N ASP A 173 -1.01 38.34 35.68
CA ASP A 173 -2.04 39.33 35.34
C ASP A 173 -1.54 40.80 35.28
N THR A 174 -0.22 41.02 35.37
CA THR A 174 0.44 42.34 35.22
C THR A 174 0.70 42.73 33.76
N LYS A 175 0.53 41.81 32.80
CA LYS A 175 0.59 42.08 31.35
C LYS A 175 -0.69 42.80 30.90
N ASP A 176 -0.58 43.74 29.95
CA ASP A 176 -1.74 44.45 29.36
C ASP A 176 -2.73 43.42 28.77
N THR A 177 -3.91 43.33 29.37
CA THR A 177 -4.93 42.31 29.05
C THR A 177 -5.50 42.46 27.64
N ASN A 178 -5.33 43.63 27.01
CA ASN A 178 -5.74 43.86 25.63
C ASN A 178 -4.71 43.37 24.58
N ALA A 179 -3.49 43.01 25.01
CA ALA A 179 -2.41 42.59 24.12
C ALA A 179 -2.21 41.06 24.03
N VAL A 180 -2.85 40.27 24.91
CA VAL A 180 -2.61 38.82 25.04
C VAL A 180 -3.90 38.03 24.91
N ILE A 181 -3.97 37.11 23.93
CA ILE A 181 -5.14 36.23 23.79
C ILE A 181 -4.93 34.98 24.66
N ARG A 182 -5.77 34.81 25.68
CA ARG A 182 -5.68 33.69 26.62
C ARG A 182 -6.39 32.45 26.11
N GLY A 183 -5.69 31.31 26.20
CA GLY A 183 -6.22 29.99 25.91
C GLY A 183 -6.55 29.20 27.18
N MET A 184 -7.32 28.13 26.98
CA MET A 184 -7.68 27.14 27.98
C MET A 184 -7.04 25.80 27.57
N PHE A 185 -6.38 25.15 28.54
CA PHE A 185 -5.72 23.86 28.35
C PHE A 185 -6.11 22.91 29.48
N HIS A 186 -6.90 21.89 29.16
CA HIS A 186 -7.29 20.83 30.06
C HIS A 186 -6.76 19.49 29.54
N SER A 187 -5.88 18.83 30.29
CA SER A 187 -5.24 17.59 29.86
C SER A 187 -5.21 16.58 31.00
N VAL A 188 -5.19 15.30 30.66
CA VAL A 188 -5.10 14.23 31.64
C VAL A 188 -4.32 13.07 31.08
N PHE A 189 -3.41 12.55 31.89
CA PHE A 189 -2.68 11.32 31.65
C PHE A 189 -3.07 10.35 32.75
N ARG A 190 -3.76 9.27 32.37
CA ARG A 190 -3.97 8.13 33.25
C ARG A 190 -2.91 7.09 32.92
N ILE A 191 -2.01 6.87 33.86
CA ILE A 191 -0.87 5.98 33.71
C ILE A 191 -1.14 4.75 34.57
N THR A 192 -1.18 3.58 33.93
CA THR A 192 -1.40 2.29 34.60
C THR A 192 -0.16 1.43 34.43
N GLN A 193 0.43 1.00 35.54
CA GLN A 193 1.48 -0.02 35.54
C GLN A 193 0.87 -1.33 35.05
N LEU A 194 1.47 -1.95 34.05
CA LEU A 194 1.06 -3.28 33.59
C LEU A 194 1.92 -4.34 34.28
N GLU A 195 3.23 -4.11 34.28
CA GLU A 195 4.26 -4.98 34.85
C GLU A 195 5.54 -4.15 35.03
N THR A 196 6.50 -4.61 35.84
CA THR A 196 7.72 -3.83 36.14
C THR A 196 8.43 -3.38 34.86
N GLY A 197 8.63 -2.07 34.71
CA GLY A 197 9.24 -1.45 33.54
C GLY A 197 8.31 -1.24 32.34
N LEU A 198 7.00 -1.50 32.46
CA LEU A 198 6.02 -1.28 31.40
C LEU A 198 4.74 -0.62 31.92
N SER A 199 4.36 0.49 31.30
CA SER A 199 3.15 1.24 31.63
C SER A 199 2.29 1.54 30.41
N LYS A 200 0.98 1.50 30.61
CA LYS A 200 -0.03 1.98 29.65
C LYS A 200 -0.37 3.43 29.94
N VAL A 201 -0.46 4.25 28.89
CA VAL A 201 -0.88 5.65 28.97
C VAL A 201 -2.19 5.85 28.23
N GLU A 202 -3.15 6.44 28.92
CA GLU A 202 -4.36 6.98 28.33
C GLU A 202 -4.32 8.50 28.46
N TRP A 203 -4.23 9.18 27.32
CA TRP A 203 -4.11 10.63 27.26
C TRP A 203 -5.36 11.25 26.66
N GLY A 204 -5.89 12.26 27.34
CA GLY A 204 -6.98 13.11 26.87
C GLY A 204 -6.59 14.58 26.96
N LEU A 205 -6.94 15.36 25.95
CA LEU A 205 -6.67 16.79 25.86
C LEU A 205 -7.89 17.52 25.31
N HIS A 206 -8.29 18.59 25.99
CA HIS A 206 -9.18 19.63 25.49
C HIS A 206 -8.44 20.96 25.55
N ILE A 207 -8.35 21.63 24.41
CA ILE A 207 -7.68 22.92 24.29
C ILE A 207 -8.54 23.89 23.48
N ASN A 208 -8.62 25.13 23.94
CA ASN A 208 -9.25 26.23 23.23
C ASN A 208 -8.31 27.42 23.27
N PHE A 209 -7.87 27.90 22.12
CA PHE A 209 -6.91 29.02 22.05
C PHE A 209 -7.58 30.40 22.14
N GLY A 210 -8.78 30.55 22.69
CA GLY A 210 -9.41 31.87 22.84
C GLY A 210 -9.86 32.49 21.51
N GLY A 211 -10.41 31.67 20.61
CA GLY A 211 -10.90 32.08 19.29
C GLY A 211 -11.01 30.90 18.31
N HIS A 212 -11.26 31.20 17.04
CA HIS A 212 -11.42 30.17 15.99
C HIS A 212 -10.16 30.06 15.13
N LEU A 213 -9.54 28.88 15.13
CA LEU A 213 -8.42 28.57 14.25
C LEU A 213 -8.90 27.99 12.92
N PRO A 214 -8.27 28.34 11.78
CA PRO A 214 -8.59 27.69 10.52
C PRO A 214 -8.41 26.16 10.60
N LYS A 215 -9.35 25.39 10.03
CA LYS A 215 -9.27 23.92 10.01
C LYS A 215 -7.90 23.39 9.53
N PRO A 216 -7.27 23.93 8.47
CA PRO A 216 -5.95 23.47 8.04
C PRO A 216 -4.86 23.65 9.10
N VAL A 217 -4.93 24.70 9.93
CA VAL A 217 -3.96 24.92 11.01
C VAL A 217 -4.14 23.86 12.09
N VAL A 218 -5.38 23.55 12.47
CA VAL A 218 -5.63 22.50 13.46
C VAL A 218 -5.19 21.13 12.95
N TYR A 219 -5.65 20.74 11.76
CA TYR A 219 -5.42 19.39 11.24
C TYR A 219 -3.99 19.15 10.71
N ASN A 220 -3.35 20.13 10.07
CA ASN A 220 -2.05 19.95 9.42
C ASN A 220 -0.86 20.48 10.24
N PHE A 221 -1.11 21.35 11.23
CA PHE A 221 -0.05 21.91 12.06
C PHE A 221 -0.15 21.46 13.53
N LEU A 222 -1.30 21.63 14.20
CA LEU A 222 -1.42 21.27 15.63
C LEU A 222 -1.44 19.76 15.87
N MET A 223 -2.25 19.00 15.14
CA MET A 223 -2.39 17.55 15.36
C MET A 223 -1.06 16.78 15.20
N PRO A 224 -0.24 17.03 14.16
CA PRO A 224 1.09 16.41 14.06
C PRO A 224 2.07 16.86 15.14
N ASN A 225 1.89 18.05 15.74
CA ASN A 225 2.73 18.50 16.85
C ASN A 225 2.36 17.77 18.15
N PHE A 226 1.09 17.43 18.38
CA PHE A 226 0.69 16.59 19.53
C PHE A 226 1.29 15.18 19.44
N ASP A 227 1.25 14.55 18.27
CA ASP A 227 1.93 13.28 18.04
C ASP A 227 3.43 13.40 18.36
N ARG A 228 4.08 14.48 17.90
CA ARG A 228 5.51 14.72 18.15
C ARG A 228 5.84 14.77 19.64
N VAL A 229 5.01 15.42 20.45
CA VAL A 229 5.16 15.51 21.91
C VAL A 229 5.15 14.11 22.54
N LEU A 230 4.17 13.29 22.20
CA LEU A 230 4.06 11.91 22.71
C LEU A 230 5.22 11.03 22.21
N SER A 231 5.61 11.22 20.96
CA SER A 231 6.74 10.51 20.36
C SER A 231 8.05 10.81 21.09
N HIS A 232 8.29 12.06 21.48
CA HIS A 232 9.50 12.39 22.25
C HIS A 232 9.52 11.69 23.61
N LEU A 233 8.37 11.54 24.26
CA LEU A 233 8.25 10.78 25.50
C LEU A 233 8.64 9.31 25.29
N GLN A 234 8.09 8.67 24.26
CA GLN A 234 8.41 7.27 23.95
C GLN A 234 9.87 7.07 23.54
N ALA A 235 10.40 7.93 22.67
CA ALA A 235 11.78 7.86 22.23
C ALA A 235 12.76 8.02 23.41
N TYR A 236 12.44 8.86 24.39
CA TYR A 236 13.28 9.01 25.59
C TYR A 236 13.42 7.69 26.36
N PHE A 237 12.31 7.04 26.66
CA PHE A 237 12.33 5.77 27.39
C PHE A 237 12.92 4.63 26.55
N ALA A 238 12.62 4.58 25.24
CA ALA A 238 13.25 3.61 24.33
C ALA A 238 14.79 3.72 24.32
N ASN A 239 15.33 4.94 24.32
CA ASN A 239 16.78 5.16 24.37
C ASN A 239 17.39 4.87 25.76
N SER A 240 16.58 4.73 26.80
CA SER A 240 17.04 4.46 28.17
C SER A 240 17.15 2.96 28.50
N ILE A 241 16.66 2.09 27.61
CA ILE A 241 16.70 0.63 27.76
C ILE A 241 18.15 0.13 27.67
N ARG A 242 18.56 -0.75 28.59
CA ARG A 242 19.88 -1.39 28.60
C ARG A 242 19.93 -2.56 27.63
N LEU A 243 21.13 -2.92 27.18
CA LEU A 243 21.31 -4.01 26.21
C LEU A 243 20.81 -5.36 26.77
N SER A 244 20.97 -5.61 28.08
CA SER A 244 20.50 -6.84 28.74
C SER A 244 18.97 -6.99 28.77
N ASP A 245 18.24 -5.89 28.64
CA ASP A 245 16.79 -5.83 28.90
C ASP A 245 15.99 -5.69 27.59
N LEU A 246 16.66 -5.72 26.43
CA LEU A 246 16.03 -5.57 25.12
C LEU A 246 15.20 -6.80 24.75
N SER A 247 13.91 -6.57 24.54
CA SER A 247 13.00 -7.54 23.93
C SER A 247 12.95 -7.42 22.40
N LEU A 248 12.25 -8.34 21.73
CA LEU A 248 11.97 -8.26 20.29
C LEU A 248 11.20 -6.98 19.92
N GLU A 249 10.21 -6.61 20.73
CA GLU A 249 9.39 -5.40 20.54
C GLU A 249 10.22 -4.13 20.71
N ASP A 250 11.16 -4.12 21.65
CA ASP A 250 12.10 -3.01 21.84
C ASP A 250 13.01 -2.82 20.62
N GLY A 251 13.39 -3.92 19.95
CA GLY A 251 14.11 -3.89 18.68
C GLY A 251 13.35 -3.12 17.59
N GLN A 252 12.05 -3.40 17.44
CA GLN A 252 11.19 -2.66 16.51
C GLN A 252 11.14 -1.17 16.87
N LEU A 253 10.87 -0.85 18.15
CA LEU A 253 10.77 0.53 18.63
C LEU A 253 12.08 1.31 18.41
N LEU A 254 13.24 0.70 18.67
CA LEU A 254 14.54 1.31 18.40
C LEU A 254 14.77 1.55 16.89
N GLY A 255 14.27 0.65 16.03
CA GLY A 255 14.34 0.80 14.58
C GLY A 255 13.54 2.02 14.12
N GLU A 256 12.32 2.18 14.63
CA GLU A 256 11.48 3.35 14.38
C GLU A 256 12.13 4.65 14.90
N VAL A 257 12.75 4.62 16.09
CA VAL A 257 13.49 5.76 16.66
C VAL A 257 14.65 6.17 15.77
N LEU A 258 15.49 5.21 15.32
CA LEU A 258 16.60 5.47 14.41
C LEU A 258 16.11 6.08 13.10
N VAL A 259 15.11 5.48 12.46
CA VAL A 259 14.52 5.97 11.20
C VAL A 259 14.05 7.41 11.36
N ASN A 260 13.36 7.72 12.45
CA ASN A 260 12.87 9.08 12.72
C ASN A 260 14.02 10.07 12.95
N GLN A 261 15.10 9.68 13.62
CA GLN A 261 16.28 10.53 13.78
C GLN A 261 16.97 10.81 12.44
N VAL A 262 17.15 9.79 11.61
CA VAL A 262 17.72 9.94 10.26
C VAL A 262 16.85 10.87 9.39
N LYS A 263 15.52 10.69 9.41
CA LYS A 263 14.56 11.58 8.70
C LYS A 263 14.72 13.03 9.14
N ARG A 264 14.77 13.27 10.46
CA ARG A 264 14.91 14.62 11.03
C ARG A 264 16.23 15.26 10.64
N ALA A 265 17.33 14.53 10.70
CA ALA A 265 18.64 15.03 10.30
C ALA A 265 18.66 15.40 8.81
N LYS A 266 18.14 14.54 7.93
CA LYS A 266 18.04 14.81 6.48
C LYS A 266 17.22 16.04 6.12
N LYS A 267 16.15 16.35 6.87
CA LYS A 267 15.32 17.55 6.66
C LYS A 267 16.03 18.87 6.94
N LYS A 268 17.19 18.86 7.61
CA LYS A 268 17.93 20.10 7.97
C LYS A 268 18.75 20.69 6.83
N GLY A 269 18.96 19.96 5.74
CA GLY A 269 19.80 20.44 4.65
C GLY A 269 19.27 20.05 3.28
N ASP A 270 19.98 20.55 2.27
CA ASP A 270 19.65 20.33 0.87
C ASP A 270 19.86 18.87 0.45
N TRP A 271 19.23 18.45 -0.65
CA TRP A 271 19.26 17.09 -1.17
C TRP A 271 20.70 16.57 -1.37
N ARG A 272 21.64 17.46 -1.75
CA ARG A 272 23.07 17.14 -1.92
C ARG A 272 23.77 16.69 -0.62
N LYS A 273 23.31 17.18 0.53
CA LYS A 273 23.86 16.85 1.86
C LYS A 273 23.08 15.74 2.57
N SER A 274 22.02 15.22 1.96
CA SER A 274 21.12 14.22 2.56
C SER A 274 21.86 12.96 3.02
N ALA A 275 22.86 12.48 2.26
CA ALA A 275 23.64 11.30 2.66
C ALA A 275 24.46 11.54 3.94
N GLU A 276 25.19 12.67 4.02
CA GLU A 276 25.99 13.02 5.19
C GLU A 276 25.12 13.34 6.41
N LEU A 277 24.01 14.05 6.21
CA LEU A 277 23.04 14.29 7.28
C LEU A 277 22.39 12.99 7.77
N GLY A 278 22.23 11.99 6.90
CA GLY A 278 21.81 10.65 7.29
C GLY A 278 22.73 10.03 8.34
N LYS A 279 24.05 10.09 8.12
CA LYS A 279 25.05 9.61 9.10
C LYS A 279 24.98 10.37 10.42
N VAL A 280 24.81 11.69 10.37
CA VAL A 280 24.64 12.51 11.59
C VAL A 280 23.44 12.03 12.40
N GLY A 281 22.32 11.68 11.74
CA GLY A 281 21.16 11.10 12.42
C GLY A 281 21.45 9.74 13.06
N VAL A 282 22.23 8.89 12.40
CA VAL A 282 22.70 7.61 12.97
C VAL A 282 23.59 7.85 14.19
N ASP A 283 24.57 8.74 14.08
CA ASP A 283 25.49 9.05 15.18
C ASP A 283 24.77 9.63 16.39
N GLN A 284 23.76 10.47 16.17
CA GLN A 284 22.89 10.96 17.24
C GLN A 284 22.14 9.81 17.93
N PHE A 285 21.55 8.89 17.17
CA PHE A 285 20.87 7.72 17.72
C PHE A 285 21.83 6.85 18.56
N LEU A 286 22.99 6.52 18.00
CA LEU A 286 24.02 5.70 18.66
C LEU A 286 24.54 6.34 19.94
N TYR A 287 24.62 7.67 20.00
CA TYR A 287 25.07 8.40 21.18
C TYR A 287 24.02 8.44 22.31
N ILE A 288 22.74 8.54 21.97
CA ILE A 288 21.66 8.72 22.95
C ILE A 288 21.16 7.38 23.49
N SER A 289 21.14 6.33 22.68
CA SER A 289 20.68 5.00 23.09
C SER A 289 21.69 4.33 24.03
N VAL A 290 21.24 3.98 25.24
CA VAL A 290 22.04 3.26 26.24
C VAL A 290 22.47 1.90 25.69
N ALA A 291 21.54 1.10 25.18
CA ALA A 291 21.84 -0.20 24.58
C ALA A 291 22.87 -0.11 23.45
N MET A 292 22.78 0.90 22.56
CA MET A 292 23.76 1.05 21.48
C MET A 292 25.15 1.44 21.99
N ARG A 293 25.24 2.25 23.04
CA ARG A 293 26.53 2.59 23.67
C ARG A 293 27.19 1.38 24.34
N GLU A 294 26.40 0.46 24.88
CA GLU A 294 26.89 -0.81 25.45
C GLU A 294 27.30 -1.81 24.37
N LEU A 295 26.61 -1.78 23.22
CA LEU A 295 26.82 -2.70 22.10
C LEU A 295 28.01 -2.32 21.21
N LEU A 296 28.20 -1.02 20.92
CA LEU A 296 29.23 -0.54 19.99
C LEU A 296 30.67 -0.94 20.35
N PRO A 297 31.10 -0.98 21.63
CA PRO A 297 32.42 -1.49 21.99
C PRO A 297 32.61 -2.97 21.64
N ARG A 298 31.53 -3.77 21.58
CA ARG A 298 31.55 -5.19 21.22
C ARG A 298 31.50 -5.40 19.71
N TYR A 299 30.73 -4.59 19.00
CA TYR A 299 30.56 -4.66 17.55
C TYR A 299 30.76 -3.29 16.87
N PRO A 300 32.01 -2.80 16.72
CA PRO A 300 32.28 -1.48 16.15
C PRO A 300 31.77 -1.30 14.72
N TRP A 301 31.76 -2.40 13.95
CA TRP A 301 31.31 -2.47 12.56
C TRP A 301 29.84 -2.03 12.38
N LEU A 302 29.00 -2.15 13.42
CA LEU A 302 27.58 -1.80 13.36
C LEU A 302 27.36 -0.32 12.98
N ARG A 303 28.24 0.58 13.44
CA ARG A 303 28.16 2.00 13.07
C ARG A 303 28.30 2.21 11.57
N ILE A 304 29.25 1.52 10.95
CA ILE A 304 29.55 1.64 9.52
C ILE A 304 28.42 1.03 8.68
N LEU A 305 27.89 -0.12 9.13
CA LEU A 305 26.71 -0.72 8.53
C LEU A 305 25.52 0.27 8.51
N LEU A 306 25.19 0.85 9.66
CA LEU A 306 24.07 1.80 9.78
C LEU A 306 24.31 3.09 9.00
N HIS A 307 25.55 3.60 8.97
CA HIS A 307 25.91 4.73 8.10
C HIS A 307 25.65 4.42 6.64
N THR A 308 26.08 3.24 6.18
CA THR A 308 25.93 2.80 4.79
C THR A 308 24.47 2.69 4.40
N ILE A 309 23.64 2.10 5.26
CA ILE A 309 22.19 2.01 5.05
C ILE A 309 21.56 3.42 5.04
N ALA A 310 21.95 4.29 5.97
CA ALA A 310 21.41 5.65 6.07
C ALA A 310 21.78 6.53 4.86
N MET A 311 22.91 6.29 4.20
CA MET A 311 23.25 6.96 2.94
C MET A 311 22.25 6.63 1.82
N ASN A 312 21.64 5.44 1.87
CA ASN A 312 20.69 4.91 0.87
C ASN A 312 21.23 4.98 -0.58
N LYS A 313 22.53 4.66 -0.75
CA LYS A 313 23.18 4.59 -2.07
C LYS A 313 23.29 3.14 -2.50
N VAL A 314 22.44 2.76 -3.45
CA VAL A 314 22.42 1.40 -3.99
C VAL A 314 23.68 1.17 -4.84
N ARG A 315 24.45 0.14 -4.48
CA ARG A 315 25.60 -0.36 -5.23
C ARG A 315 25.64 -1.86 -5.10
N VAL A 316 26.03 -2.55 -6.18
CA VAL A 316 26.29 -3.99 -6.13
C VAL A 316 27.43 -4.23 -5.15
N ALA A 317 27.20 -5.10 -4.17
CA ALA A 317 28.22 -5.52 -3.22
C ALA A 317 28.32 -7.05 -3.22
N PRO A 318 29.54 -7.59 -3.02
CA PRO A 318 29.71 -9.03 -2.83
C PRO A 318 29.02 -9.49 -1.54
N THR A 319 28.58 -10.74 -1.52
CA THR A 319 28.10 -11.41 -0.31
C THR A 319 29.25 -11.57 0.69
N VAL A 320 28.98 -11.28 1.96
CA VAL A 320 29.99 -11.38 3.03
C VAL A 320 29.88 -12.75 3.69
N ILE A 321 30.93 -13.55 3.54
CA ILE A 321 31.05 -14.91 4.11
C ILE A 321 31.96 -14.97 5.34
N THR A 322 32.51 -13.83 5.75
CA THR A 322 33.37 -13.68 6.94
C THR A 322 32.61 -14.05 8.21
N ALA A 323 33.29 -14.67 9.18
CA ALA A 323 32.71 -14.96 10.50
C ALA A 323 32.49 -13.67 11.32
N LEU A 324 31.57 -13.69 12.29
CA LEU A 324 31.24 -12.50 13.09
C LEU A 324 32.45 -11.93 13.84
N SER A 325 33.33 -12.80 14.34
CA SER A 325 34.54 -12.44 15.09
C SER A 325 35.62 -11.75 14.24
N GLU A 326 35.58 -11.93 12.92
CA GLU A 326 36.58 -11.41 11.98
C GLU A 326 36.06 -10.23 11.15
N LEU A 327 34.85 -9.76 11.43
CA LEU A 327 34.15 -8.78 10.61
C LEU A 327 34.81 -7.40 10.67
N LYS A 328 35.24 -6.89 9.51
CA LYS A 328 35.92 -5.59 9.38
C LYS A 328 35.00 -4.50 8.83
N ASP A 329 35.50 -3.28 8.84
CA ASP A 329 34.82 -2.09 8.33
C ASP A 329 34.36 -2.25 6.86
N ASP A 330 35.21 -2.85 6.01
CA ASP A 330 34.89 -3.13 4.60
C ASP A 330 33.75 -4.15 4.45
N ASP A 331 33.72 -5.17 5.31
CA ASP A 331 32.64 -6.17 5.35
C ASP A 331 31.32 -5.51 5.77
N ALA A 332 31.37 -4.62 6.77
CA ALA A 332 30.21 -3.87 7.24
C ALA A 332 29.61 -2.96 6.16
N GLU A 333 30.47 -2.30 5.37
CA GLU A 333 30.02 -1.49 4.24
C GLU A 333 29.37 -2.37 3.15
N ASN A 334 29.96 -3.54 2.86
CA ASN A 334 29.39 -4.49 1.90
C ASN A 334 28.06 -5.09 2.38
N LEU A 335 27.92 -5.40 3.67
CA LEU A 335 26.66 -5.81 4.29
C LEU A 335 25.57 -4.75 4.08
N GLY A 336 25.88 -3.47 4.31
CA GLY A 336 24.94 -2.36 4.14
C GLY A 336 24.52 -2.15 2.69
N LYS A 337 25.47 -2.20 1.75
CA LYS A 337 25.20 -2.13 0.30
C LYS A 337 24.37 -3.33 -0.17
N GLY A 338 24.68 -4.53 0.34
CA GLY A 338 23.96 -5.77 0.08
C GLY A 338 22.50 -5.68 0.51
N MET A 339 22.25 -5.20 1.74
CA MET A 339 20.89 -4.99 2.26
C MET A 339 20.07 -4.08 1.36
N LEU A 340 20.62 -2.93 0.95
CA LEU A 340 19.94 -1.98 0.07
C LEU A 340 19.61 -2.59 -1.30
N THR A 341 20.49 -3.43 -1.85
CA THR A 341 20.28 -4.13 -3.12
C THR A 341 19.19 -5.19 -3.00
N ILE A 342 19.18 -5.95 -1.91
CA ILE A 342 18.15 -6.97 -1.65
C ILE A 342 16.78 -6.31 -1.47
N ILE A 343 16.72 -5.22 -0.70
CA ILE A 343 15.53 -4.39 -0.51
C ILE A 343 14.91 -3.98 -1.86
N LEU A 344 15.70 -3.52 -2.84
CA LEU A 344 15.17 -3.15 -4.16
C LEU A 344 14.51 -4.30 -4.93
N SER A 345 14.90 -5.54 -4.63
CA SER A 345 14.37 -6.74 -5.25
C SER A 345 13.23 -7.37 -4.45
N ASN A 346 12.75 -6.75 -3.38
CA ASN A 346 11.68 -7.31 -2.56
C ASN A 346 10.52 -6.32 -2.41
N THR A 347 9.31 -6.86 -2.24
CA THR A 347 8.09 -6.07 -2.01
C THR A 347 7.76 -5.93 -0.52
N GLU A 348 8.42 -6.72 0.35
CA GLU A 348 8.28 -6.66 1.82
C GLU A 348 9.63 -6.57 2.52
N ALA A 349 9.67 -5.80 3.61
CA ALA A 349 10.87 -5.56 4.40
C ALA A 349 11.33 -6.81 5.16
N SER A 350 10.40 -7.57 5.72
CA SER A 350 10.70 -8.81 6.44
C SER A 350 11.40 -9.81 5.52
N ALA A 351 10.81 -10.11 4.36
CA ALA A 351 11.41 -11.02 3.39
C ALA A 351 12.79 -10.54 2.89
N ALA A 352 12.98 -9.22 2.73
CA ALA A 352 14.28 -8.66 2.37
C ALA A 352 15.33 -8.89 3.47
N VAL A 353 14.96 -8.69 4.74
CA VAL A 353 15.86 -8.92 5.89
C VAL A 353 16.14 -10.40 6.09
N ASP A 354 15.14 -11.27 5.93
CA ASP A 354 15.32 -12.73 5.99
C ASP A 354 16.34 -13.19 4.95
N HIS A 355 16.20 -12.72 3.71
CA HIS A 355 17.13 -13.03 2.63
C HIS A 355 18.53 -12.44 2.89
N TRP A 356 18.60 -11.23 3.43
CA TRP A 356 19.87 -10.59 3.77
C TRP A 356 20.62 -11.32 4.89
N ILE A 357 19.94 -11.78 5.93
CA ILE A 357 20.53 -12.59 7.00
C ILE A 357 20.98 -13.95 6.44
N ALA A 358 20.12 -14.63 5.67
CA ALA A 358 20.44 -15.95 5.10
C ALA A 358 21.62 -15.94 4.12
N GLN A 359 21.94 -14.80 3.50
CA GLN A 359 23.11 -14.67 2.64
C GLN A 359 24.42 -14.44 3.40
N ASN A 360 24.37 -13.95 4.64
CA ASN A 360 25.57 -13.48 5.35
C ASN A 360 25.67 -14.20 6.72
N PRO A 361 26.52 -15.23 6.85
CA PRO A 361 26.62 -16.05 8.06
C PRO A 361 26.87 -15.26 9.35
N ALA A 362 27.67 -14.19 9.30
CA ALA A 362 27.91 -13.32 10.45
C ALA A 362 26.65 -12.67 11.01
N LEU A 363 25.65 -12.35 10.16
CA LEU A 363 24.39 -11.81 10.62
C LEU A 363 23.51 -12.87 11.29
N GLU A 364 23.60 -14.12 10.83
CA GLU A 364 22.90 -15.24 11.47
C GLU A 364 23.47 -15.53 12.86
N GLU A 365 24.81 -15.48 13.01
CA GLU A 365 25.48 -15.59 14.30
C GLU A 365 25.12 -14.42 15.22
N PHE A 366 25.15 -13.19 14.70
CA PHE A 366 24.81 -12.00 15.46
C PHE A 366 23.34 -11.99 15.90
N GLU A 367 22.42 -12.52 15.09
CA GLU A 367 21.02 -12.70 15.48
C GLU A 367 20.84 -13.65 16.65
N LYS A 368 21.59 -14.76 16.67
CA LYS A 368 21.55 -15.73 17.78
C LYS A 368 22.01 -15.10 19.09
N GLU A 369 22.97 -14.17 19.02
CA GLU A 369 23.43 -13.40 20.18
C GLU A 369 22.51 -12.24 20.56
N GLN A 370 21.83 -11.62 19.58
CA GLN A 370 21.03 -10.41 19.73
C GLN A 370 19.65 -10.56 19.06
N ALA A 371 18.70 -11.20 19.73
CA ALA A 371 17.39 -11.52 19.17
C ALA A 371 16.60 -10.28 18.66
N TRP A 372 16.74 -9.13 19.32
CA TRP A 372 16.09 -7.85 18.93
C TRP A 372 16.54 -7.30 17.57
N MET A 373 17.62 -7.83 17.00
CA MET A 373 18.22 -7.36 15.76
C MET A 373 17.26 -7.44 14.56
N ARG A 374 16.57 -8.57 14.39
CA ARG A 374 15.68 -8.76 13.22
C ARG A 374 14.58 -7.70 13.14
N PRO A 375 13.72 -7.50 14.16
CA PRO A 375 12.68 -6.48 14.10
C PRO A 375 13.24 -5.05 13.91
N PHE A 376 14.42 -4.77 14.46
CA PHE A 376 15.12 -3.51 14.25
C PHE A 376 15.47 -3.25 12.78
N PHE A 377 16.09 -4.21 12.09
CA PHE A 377 16.43 -4.05 10.67
C PHE A 377 15.21 -4.14 9.74
N VAL A 378 14.14 -4.83 10.13
CA VAL A 378 12.87 -4.84 9.38
C VAL A 378 12.28 -3.43 9.28
N GLU A 379 12.28 -2.66 10.37
CA GLU A 379 11.80 -1.27 10.32
C GLU A 379 12.68 -0.37 9.45
N ILE A 380 14.00 -0.56 9.51
CA ILE A 380 14.94 0.18 8.63
C ILE A 380 14.73 -0.19 7.16
N ALA A 381 14.50 -1.49 6.87
CA ALA A 381 14.19 -1.98 5.54
C ALA A 381 12.84 -1.47 5.03
N GLN A 382 11.82 -1.40 5.89
CA GLN A 382 10.50 -0.87 5.56
C GLN A 382 10.57 0.60 5.19
N TYR A 383 11.32 1.39 5.97
CA TYR A 383 11.59 2.78 5.62
C TYR A 383 12.37 2.90 4.31
N SER A 384 13.40 2.06 4.13
CA SER A 384 14.20 2.05 2.91
C SER A 384 13.31 1.73 1.71
N LEU A 385 12.52 0.64 1.71
CA LEU A 385 11.53 0.30 0.68
C LEU A 385 10.60 1.47 0.34
N SER A 386 10.01 2.11 1.36
CA SER A 386 9.08 3.23 1.15
C SER A 386 9.72 4.43 0.45
N THR A 387 11.04 4.62 0.60
CA THR A 387 11.79 5.74 -0.01
C THR A 387 12.49 5.35 -1.30
N SER A 388 12.89 4.08 -1.43
CA SER A 388 13.83 3.56 -2.43
C SER A 388 13.17 2.75 -3.54
N ASN A 389 11.88 2.97 -3.87
CA ASN A 389 11.14 2.36 -4.98
C ASN A 389 11.80 2.51 -6.39
N PHE A 390 13.12 2.57 -6.56
CA PHE A 390 13.87 2.66 -7.80
C PHE A 390 13.53 1.53 -8.78
N GLY A 391 13.37 0.28 -8.32
CA GLY A 391 13.00 -0.82 -9.23
C GLY A 391 11.57 -0.70 -9.78
N LEU A 392 10.61 -0.27 -8.96
CA LEU A 392 9.25 0.05 -9.40
C LEU A 392 9.24 1.31 -10.27
N LYS A 393 9.90 2.39 -9.83
CA LYS A 393 10.02 3.67 -10.52
C LYS A 393 10.69 3.50 -11.88
N LEU A 394 11.83 2.83 -11.97
CA LEU A 394 12.53 2.60 -13.25
C LEU A 394 11.65 1.86 -14.24
N ARG A 395 10.87 0.87 -13.80
CA ARG A 395 9.99 0.10 -14.68
C ARG A 395 8.76 0.88 -15.10
N VAL A 396 8.09 1.50 -14.14
CA VAL A 396 6.87 2.27 -14.37
C VAL A 396 7.15 3.55 -15.17
N PHE A 397 8.24 4.27 -14.89
CA PHE A 397 8.69 5.40 -15.70
C PHE A 397 9.30 4.96 -17.04
N GLY A 398 9.95 3.79 -17.11
CA GLY A 398 10.42 3.21 -18.37
C GLY A 398 9.26 2.90 -19.32
N GLY A 399 8.19 2.31 -18.82
CA GLY A 399 6.95 2.08 -19.58
C GLY A 399 6.24 3.37 -19.97
N ALA A 400 6.22 4.38 -19.09
CA ALA A 400 5.69 5.70 -19.43
C ALA A 400 6.50 6.37 -20.55
N LEU A 401 7.84 6.31 -20.50
CA LEU A 401 8.71 6.85 -21.54
C LEU A 401 8.47 6.17 -22.89
N LEU A 402 8.40 4.83 -22.90
CA LEU A 402 8.13 4.07 -24.13
C LEU A 402 6.78 4.47 -24.75
N SER A 403 5.72 4.61 -23.95
CA SER A 403 4.42 5.06 -24.47
C SER A 403 4.40 6.49 -24.94
N THR A 404 5.17 7.40 -24.32
CA THR A 404 5.31 8.76 -24.85
C THR A 404 6.00 8.73 -26.22
N ILE A 405 7.02 7.90 -26.40
CA ILE A 405 7.69 7.72 -27.71
C ILE A 405 6.70 7.13 -28.71
N ASP A 406 5.92 6.11 -28.31
CA ASP A 406 4.91 5.45 -29.14
C ASP A 406 3.83 6.43 -29.63
N LEU A 407 3.28 7.24 -28.72
CA LEU A 407 2.32 8.29 -29.05
C LEU A 407 2.90 9.32 -30.05
N ILE A 408 4.16 9.70 -29.88
CA ILE A 408 4.84 10.62 -30.82
C ILE A 408 5.00 9.96 -32.19
N THR A 409 5.40 8.68 -32.24
CA THR A 409 5.54 7.95 -33.51
C THR A 409 4.20 7.76 -34.20
N ASP A 410 3.12 7.48 -33.47
CA ASP A 410 1.78 7.32 -34.02
C ASP A 410 1.19 8.64 -34.51
N ALA A 411 1.41 9.75 -33.79
CA ALA A 411 1.03 11.09 -34.25
C ALA A 411 1.80 11.48 -35.53
N TYR A 412 3.09 11.17 -35.58
CA TYR A 412 3.92 11.39 -36.76
C TYR A 412 3.44 10.57 -37.96
N MET A 413 3.19 9.27 -37.78
CA MET A 413 2.69 8.40 -38.84
C MET A 413 1.31 8.83 -39.33
N THR A 414 0.42 9.23 -38.41
CA THR A 414 -0.90 9.77 -38.75
C THR A 414 -0.78 11.03 -39.61
N PHE A 415 0.14 11.94 -39.26
CA PHE A 415 0.42 13.14 -40.05
C PHE A 415 1.03 12.80 -41.43
N ASP A 416 1.96 11.85 -41.51
CA ASP A 416 2.56 11.40 -42.78
C ASP A 416 1.50 10.77 -43.70
N PHE A 417 0.54 10.02 -43.15
CA PHE A 417 -0.58 9.46 -43.91
C PHE A 417 -1.52 10.53 -44.47
N PHE A 418 -1.77 11.62 -43.74
CA PHE A 418 -2.57 12.74 -44.24
C PHE A 418 -1.83 13.65 -45.21
N SER A 419 -0.50 13.71 -45.13
CA SER A 419 0.32 14.62 -45.95
C SER A 419 0.60 14.09 -47.36
N ASN A 420 0.45 12.78 -47.58
CA ASN A 420 0.61 12.19 -48.91
C ASN A 420 -0.73 12.25 -49.67
N GLU A 421 -0.73 12.80 -50.88
CA GLU A 421 -1.94 13.10 -51.68
C GLU A 421 -2.68 11.86 -52.24
N ASN A 422 -2.36 10.65 -51.78
CA ASN A 422 -3.05 9.43 -52.19
C ASN A 422 -4.29 9.18 -51.31
N GLU A 423 -5.46 9.04 -51.93
CA GLU A 423 -6.75 8.87 -51.25
C GLU A 423 -6.78 7.63 -50.30
N ASP A 424 -6.06 6.56 -50.68
CA ASP A 424 -5.89 5.35 -49.85
C ASP A 424 -5.09 5.63 -48.57
N GLN A 425 -4.09 6.52 -48.60
CA GLN A 425 -3.28 6.85 -47.42
C GLN A 425 -4.02 7.76 -46.44
N ALA A 426 -4.82 8.70 -46.94
CA ALA A 426 -5.68 9.52 -46.10
C ALA A 426 -6.68 8.66 -45.29
N SER A 427 -7.11 7.52 -45.83
CA SER A 427 -7.99 6.57 -45.12
C SER A 427 -7.29 5.91 -43.94
N PHE A 428 -6.01 5.53 -44.06
CA PHE A 428 -5.22 5.03 -42.91
C PHE A 428 -5.02 6.09 -41.84
N GLY A 429 -4.77 7.34 -42.22
CA GLY A 429 -4.68 8.47 -41.27
C GLY A 429 -5.98 8.67 -40.48
N ARG A 430 -7.15 8.57 -41.12
CA ARG A 430 -8.46 8.66 -40.45
C ARG A 430 -8.68 7.52 -39.48
N LEU A 431 -8.29 6.29 -39.83
CA LEU A 431 -8.39 5.12 -38.94
C LEU A 431 -7.49 5.27 -37.71
N SER A 432 -6.22 5.64 -37.89
CA SER A 432 -5.30 5.87 -36.77
C SER A 432 -5.79 6.97 -35.83
N ALA A 433 -6.28 8.09 -36.37
CA ALA A 433 -6.87 9.16 -35.57
C ALA A 433 -8.13 8.71 -34.80
N ALA A 434 -8.96 7.84 -35.40
CA ALA A 434 -10.14 7.28 -34.75
C ALA A 434 -9.76 6.36 -33.57
N PHE A 435 -8.71 5.54 -33.72
CA PHE A 435 -8.21 4.69 -32.64
C PHE A 435 -7.68 5.52 -31.45
N ILE A 436 -6.88 6.55 -31.71
CA ILE A 436 -6.40 7.50 -30.69
C ILE A 436 -7.57 8.19 -29.98
N GLY A 437 -8.56 8.67 -30.74
CA GLY A 437 -9.75 9.31 -30.16
C GLY A 437 -10.57 8.36 -29.29
N LEU A 438 -10.71 7.09 -29.71
CA LEU A 438 -11.47 6.09 -28.98
C LEU A 438 -10.79 5.70 -27.65
N THR A 439 -9.47 5.47 -27.65
CA THR A 439 -8.74 5.18 -26.40
C THR A 439 -8.83 6.34 -25.42
N MET A 440 -8.66 7.59 -25.87
CA MET A 440 -8.80 8.78 -25.04
C MET A 440 -10.20 8.90 -24.43
N LEU A 441 -11.25 8.65 -25.23
CA LEU A 441 -12.64 8.67 -24.74
C LEU A 441 -12.86 7.64 -23.63
N ILE A 442 -12.39 6.41 -23.82
CA ILE A 442 -12.56 5.34 -22.82
C ILE A 442 -11.76 5.66 -21.55
N GLN A 443 -10.54 6.19 -21.67
CA GLN A 443 -9.74 6.61 -20.51
C GLN A 443 -10.40 7.76 -19.72
N ILE A 444 -11.06 8.71 -20.40
CA ILE A 444 -11.85 9.76 -19.73
C ILE A 444 -13.03 9.15 -18.95
N ILE A 445 -13.73 8.16 -19.53
CA ILE A 445 -14.83 7.46 -18.84
C ILE A 445 -14.31 6.72 -17.59
N ILE A 446 -13.16 6.06 -17.69
CA ILE A 446 -12.51 5.39 -16.56
C ILE A 446 -12.16 6.39 -15.46
N SER A 447 -11.54 7.52 -15.83
CA SER A 447 -11.20 8.56 -14.87
C SER A 447 -12.44 9.19 -14.23
N TYR A 448 -13.52 9.36 -14.98
CA TYR A 448 -14.80 9.81 -14.41
C TYR A 448 -15.31 8.81 -13.38
N GLY A 449 -15.34 7.51 -13.70
CA GLY A 449 -15.74 6.46 -12.75
C GLY A 449 -14.92 6.50 -11.46
N GLN A 450 -13.60 6.68 -11.57
CA GLN A 450 -12.67 6.75 -10.45
C GLN A 450 -12.84 8.03 -9.61
N ASN A 451 -13.07 9.18 -10.25
CA ASN A 451 -13.00 10.51 -9.63
C ASN A 451 -14.35 11.25 -9.56
N HIS A 452 -15.49 10.62 -9.85
CA HIS A 452 -16.80 11.29 -9.87
C HIS A 452 -17.17 11.97 -8.54
N LYS A 453 -16.66 11.47 -7.41
CA LYS A 453 -16.85 12.06 -6.07
C LYS A 453 -15.98 13.30 -5.81
N LYS A 454 -14.95 13.55 -6.62
CA LYS A 454 -14.05 14.70 -6.54
C LYS A 454 -13.75 15.25 -7.95
N THR A 455 -14.64 16.12 -8.44
CA THR A 455 -14.58 16.65 -9.81
C THR A 455 -13.26 17.35 -10.17
N SER A 456 -12.55 17.95 -9.21
CA SER A 456 -11.24 18.57 -9.47
C SER A 456 -10.18 17.57 -9.94
N TYR A 457 -10.15 16.37 -9.35
CA TYR A 457 -9.24 15.29 -9.75
C TYR A 457 -9.62 14.72 -11.11
N PHE A 458 -10.93 14.59 -11.39
CA PHE A 458 -11.41 14.22 -12.72
C PHE A 458 -10.96 15.20 -13.81
N VAL A 459 -11.11 16.51 -13.58
CA VAL A 459 -10.71 17.53 -14.57
C VAL A 459 -9.19 17.47 -14.82
N GLN A 460 -8.40 17.28 -13.77
CA GLN A 460 -6.95 17.10 -13.90
C GLN A 460 -6.62 15.85 -14.73
N ASP A 461 -7.23 14.72 -14.44
CA ASP A 461 -7.00 13.47 -15.18
C ASP A 461 -7.43 13.57 -16.64
N ALA A 462 -8.62 14.14 -16.90
CA ALA A 462 -9.13 14.36 -18.25
C ALA A 462 -8.17 15.25 -19.06
N PHE A 463 -7.61 16.28 -18.44
CA PHE A 463 -6.57 17.09 -19.06
C PHE A 463 -5.33 16.27 -19.43
N TYR A 464 -4.81 15.45 -18.51
CA TYR A 464 -3.65 14.58 -18.79
C TYR A 464 -3.93 13.52 -19.85
N VAL A 465 -5.16 13.01 -19.95
CA VAL A 465 -5.56 12.10 -21.04
C VAL A 465 -5.54 12.82 -22.39
N LEU A 466 -6.13 14.02 -22.48
CA LEU A 466 -6.22 14.77 -23.74
C LEU A 466 -4.86 15.17 -24.32
N ILE A 467 -3.86 15.42 -23.47
CA ILE A 467 -2.49 15.71 -23.91
C ILE A 467 -1.62 14.45 -24.08
N GLY A 468 -2.17 13.25 -23.81
CA GLY A 468 -1.45 11.97 -23.92
C GLY A 468 -0.47 11.66 -22.78
N PHE A 469 -0.55 12.36 -21.65
CA PHE A 469 0.34 12.19 -20.49
C PHE A 469 -0.26 11.36 -19.35
N LYS A 470 -1.46 10.77 -19.52
CA LYS A 470 -2.08 9.91 -18.50
C LYS A 470 -1.15 8.79 -18.04
N SER A 471 -0.44 8.16 -18.97
CA SER A 471 0.55 7.12 -18.69
C SER A 471 1.69 7.59 -17.77
N ALA A 472 2.13 8.84 -17.91
CA ALA A 472 3.14 9.44 -17.04
C ALA A 472 2.57 9.83 -15.66
N LEU A 473 1.33 10.33 -15.61
CA LEU A 473 0.63 10.64 -14.37
C LEU A 473 0.40 9.39 -13.51
N ASP A 474 -0.06 8.30 -14.13
CA ASP A 474 -0.27 7.02 -13.46
C ASP A 474 1.04 6.44 -12.97
N ALA A 475 2.08 6.56 -13.80
CA ALA A 475 3.42 6.17 -13.41
C ALA A 475 3.94 6.93 -12.19
N TYR A 476 3.69 8.24 -12.14
CA TYR A 476 4.02 9.07 -10.99
C TYR A 476 3.21 8.66 -9.74
N ARG A 477 1.90 8.39 -9.87
CA ARG A 477 1.04 7.98 -8.74
C ARG A 477 1.49 6.65 -8.14
N VAL A 478 1.75 5.65 -8.99
CA VAL A 478 2.26 4.33 -8.57
C VAL A 478 3.67 4.44 -8.00
N GLY A 479 4.56 5.15 -8.68
CA GLY A 479 5.95 5.33 -8.25
C GLY A 479 6.11 6.12 -6.95
N SER A 480 5.18 7.02 -6.65
CA SER A 480 5.13 7.80 -5.40
C SER A 480 4.52 7.02 -4.23
N GLY A 481 3.94 5.84 -4.48
CA GLY A 481 3.32 5.03 -3.44
C GLY A 481 2.09 5.70 -2.80
N LEU A 482 1.35 6.50 -3.57
CA LEU A 482 0.11 7.11 -3.07
C LEU A 482 -0.87 5.99 -2.70
N GLU A 483 -1.30 5.97 -1.44
CA GLU A 483 -2.33 5.03 -0.98
C GLU A 483 -3.70 5.37 -1.61
N ARG A 484 -4.60 4.39 -1.63
CA ARG A 484 -5.97 4.56 -2.11
C ARG A 484 -6.67 5.61 -1.24
N GLU A 485 -7.04 6.75 -1.82
CA GLU A 485 -7.91 7.70 -1.13
C GLU A 485 -9.33 7.12 -1.00
N ASP A 486 -10.07 7.47 0.06
CA ASP A 486 -11.42 6.93 0.38
C ASP A 486 -12.44 7.03 -0.77
N HIS A 487 -12.21 7.92 -1.73
CA HIS A 487 -13.07 8.15 -2.88
C HIS A 487 -12.72 7.29 -4.12
N HIS A 488 -11.52 6.72 -4.19
CA HIS A 488 -11.07 5.90 -5.31
C HIS A 488 -11.75 4.53 -5.31
N VAL A 489 -12.17 4.07 -6.50
CA VAL A 489 -12.78 2.75 -6.71
C VAL A 489 -11.69 1.68 -6.85
N LEU A 490 -10.63 1.99 -7.59
CA LEU A 490 -9.47 1.11 -7.84
C LEU A 490 -8.22 1.64 -7.15
N SER A 491 -7.28 0.75 -6.81
CA SER A 491 -5.95 1.22 -6.38
C SER A 491 -5.17 1.79 -7.59
N PRO A 492 -4.19 2.69 -7.37
CA PRO A 492 -3.45 3.31 -8.48
C PRO A 492 -2.81 2.31 -9.45
N LEU A 493 -2.33 1.16 -8.95
CA LEU A 493 -1.78 0.10 -9.79
C LEU A 493 -2.85 -0.52 -10.70
N HIS A 494 -4.04 -0.82 -10.18
CA HIS A 494 -5.14 -1.38 -10.97
C HIS A 494 -5.66 -0.40 -12.01
N GLU A 495 -5.78 0.88 -11.65
CA GLU A 495 -6.18 1.93 -12.59
C GLU A 495 -5.20 2.05 -13.76
N MET A 496 -3.90 2.09 -13.46
CA MET A 496 -2.84 2.09 -14.48
C MET A 496 -2.94 0.85 -15.37
N THR A 497 -3.03 -0.35 -14.79
CA THR A 497 -3.17 -1.59 -15.56
C THR A 497 -4.39 -1.55 -16.47
N PHE A 498 -5.54 -1.08 -15.99
CA PHE A 498 -6.75 -1.01 -16.80
C PHE A 498 -6.62 0.00 -17.95
N CYS A 499 -6.06 1.18 -17.70
CA CYS A 499 -5.81 2.17 -18.75
C CYS A 499 -4.86 1.63 -19.84
N ARG A 500 -3.81 0.90 -19.42
CA ARG A 500 -2.88 0.24 -20.36
C ARG A 500 -3.53 -0.86 -21.17
N CYS A 501 -4.40 -1.67 -20.57
CA CYS A 501 -5.17 -2.68 -21.29
C CYS A 501 -6.07 -2.06 -22.36
N VAL A 502 -6.73 -0.94 -22.03
CA VAL A 502 -7.57 -0.19 -22.97
C VAL A 502 -6.74 0.37 -24.12
N GLU A 503 -5.59 0.99 -23.83
CA GLU A 503 -4.63 1.49 -24.82
C GLU A 503 -4.18 0.38 -25.78
N MET A 504 -3.82 -0.80 -25.25
CA MET A 504 -3.42 -1.94 -26.08
C MET A 504 -4.55 -2.43 -27.01
N ILE A 505 -5.79 -2.52 -26.52
CA ILE A 505 -6.93 -3.07 -27.28
C ILE A 505 -7.44 -2.09 -28.35
N PHE A 506 -7.63 -0.82 -27.98
CA PHE A 506 -8.36 0.13 -28.81
C PHE A 506 -7.45 1.00 -29.69
N GLU A 507 -6.16 1.08 -29.37
CA GLU A 507 -5.18 1.88 -30.11
C GLU A 507 -4.04 1.04 -30.65
N ALA A 508 -3.17 0.52 -29.77
CA ALA A 508 -1.86 0.05 -30.17
C ALA A 508 -1.91 -1.17 -31.12
N VAL A 509 -2.78 -2.15 -30.84
CA VAL A 509 -2.95 -3.33 -31.70
C VAL A 509 -3.59 -2.97 -33.05
N PRO A 510 -4.76 -2.30 -33.12
CA PRO A 510 -5.34 -1.88 -34.40
C PRO A 510 -4.42 -0.97 -35.22
N ALA A 511 -3.76 0.00 -34.60
CA ALA A 511 -2.81 0.89 -35.26
C ALA A 511 -1.62 0.12 -35.84
N SER A 512 -1.07 -0.86 -35.10
CA SER A 512 -0.01 -1.74 -35.59
C SER A 512 -0.43 -2.52 -36.84
N ILE A 513 -1.65 -3.07 -36.86
CA ILE A 513 -2.17 -3.81 -38.03
C ILE A 513 -2.30 -2.88 -39.24
N VAL A 514 -2.85 -1.68 -39.05
CA VAL A 514 -3.00 -0.68 -40.14
C VAL A 514 -1.65 -0.19 -40.65
N GLN A 515 -0.68 0.07 -39.77
CA GLN A 515 0.67 0.49 -40.17
C GLN A 515 1.40 -0.61 -40.96
N ILE A 516 1.27 -1.88 -40.55
CA ILE A 516 1.83 -3.01 -41.32
C ILE A 516 1.10 -3.14 -42.66
N TYR A 517 -0.23 -3.05 -42.68
CA TYR A 517 -1.02 -3.08 -43.92
C TYR A 517 -0.53 -2.02 -44.91
N ALA A 518 -0.43 -0.77 -44.45
CA ALA A 518 0.01 0.35 -45.28
C ALA A 518 1.45 0.15 -45.77
N LEU A 519 2.34 -0.41 -44.94
CA LEU A 519 3.72 -0.69 -45.33
C LEU A 519 3.82 -1.77 -46.42
N VAL A 520 3.01 -2.83 -46.34
CA VAL A 520 3.03 -3.94 -47.31
C VAL A 520 2.47 -3.50 -48.67
N VAL A 521 1.44 -2.65 -48.68
CA VAL A 521 0.80 -2.16 -49.92
C VAL A 521 1.55 -0.97 -50.54
N SER A 522 2.43 -0.31 -49.78
CA SER A 522 3.20 0.84 -50.29
C SER A 522 4.30 0.44 -51.29
N LYS A 523 4.42 1.21 -52.38
CA LYS A 523 5.51 1.09 -53.37
C LYS A 523 6.90 1.28 -52.76
N GLU A 524 7.01 2.22 -51.82
CA GLU A 524 8.24 2.49 -51.08
C GLU A 524 8.08 2.15 -49.59
N ARG A 525 8.83 1.14 -49.15
CA ARG A 525 8.85 0.72 -47.76
C ARG A 525 9.66 1.70 -46.90
N LYS A 526 8.99 2.72 -46.35
CA LYS A 526 9.60 3.75 -45.52
C LYS A 526 10.19 3.14 -44.23
N ARG A 527 11.50 3.33 -44.00
CA ARG A 527 12.18 2.89 -42.75
C ARG A 527 11.55 3.45 -41.47
N ARG A 528 10.93 4.64 -41.56
CA ARG A 528 10.24 5.30 -40.43
C ARG A 528 9.00 4.53 -39.97
N ALA A 529 8.23 3.98 -40.91
CA ALA A 529 7.07 3.15 -40.60
C ALA A 529 7.48 1.83 -39.93
N LEU A 530 8.56 1.19 -40.40
CA LEU A 530 9.12 0.02 -39.75
C LEU A 530 9.60 0.33 -38.32
N PHE A 531 10.24 1.47 -38.10
CA PHE A 531 10.65 1.92 -36.76
C PHE A 531 9.43 2.11 -35.84
N SER A 532 8.36 2.75 -36.32
CA SER A 532 7.10 2.93 -35.60
C SER A 532 6.49 1.60 -35.17
N ILE A 533 6.38 0.63 -36.09
CA ILE A 533 5.85 -0.71 -35.80
C ILE A 533 6.68 -1.43 -34.72
N LEU A 534 8.02 -1.35 -34.80
CA LEU A 534 8.90 -1.97 -33.82
C LEU A 534 8.81 -1.31 -32.44
N VAL A 535 8.69 0.02 -32.38
CA VAL A 535 8.48 0.76 -31.12
C VAL A 535 7.15 0.37 -30.49
N SER A 536 6.07 0.34 -31.27
CA SER A 536 4.75 -0.05 -30.77
C SER A 536 4.73 -1.48 -30.24
N ALA A 537 5.30 -2.43 -30.98
CA ALA A 537 5.44 -3.80 -30.50
C ALA A 537 6.28 -3.89 -29.21
N ALA A 538 7.35 -3.09 -29.08
CA ALA A 538 8.16 -3.05 -27.86
C ALA A 538 7.39 -2.45 -26.68
N THR A 539 6.59 -1.40 -26.91
CA THR A 539 5.73 -0.77 -25.90
C THR A 539 4.66 -1.75 -25.40
N ILE A 540 3.99 -2.46 -26.30
CA ILE A 540 3.01 -3.51 -25.99
C ILE A 540 3.68 -4.65 -25.20
N GLY A 541 4.81 -5.16 -25.70
CA GLY A 541 5.56 -6.25 -25.07
C GLY A 541 6.11 -5.89 -23.69
N TYR A 542 6.53 -4.64 -23.50
CA TYR A 542 6.99 -4.14 -22.21
C TYR A 542 5.84 -4.03 -21.21
N THR A 543 4.70 -3.50 -21.66
CA THR A 543 3.51 -3.32 -20.83
C THR A 543 2.96 -4.67 -20.35
N SER A 544 2.82 -5.65 -21.25
CA SER A 544 2.33 -6.99 -20.91
C SER A 544 3.24 -7.71 -19.91
N SER A 545 4.56 -7.57 -20.09
CA SER A 545 5.58 -8.18 -19.24
C SER A 545 5.67 -7.51 -17.88
N MET A 546 5.56 -6.17 -17.84
CA MET A 546 5.50 -5.38 -16.61
C MET A 546 4.29 -5.77 -15.77
N VAL A 547 3.09 -5.84 -16.35
CA VAL A 547 1.87 -6.27 -15.64
C VAL A 547 2.07 -7.68 -15.08
N SER A 548 2.55 -8.62 -15.90
CA SER A 548 2.76 -10.00 -15.45
C SER A 548 3.79 -10.12 -14.32
N TYR A 549 4.87 -9.35 -14.40
CA TYR A 549 5.92 -9.34 -13.39
C TYR A 549 5.46 -8.66 -12.09
N ASP A 550 4.76 -7.52 -12.16
CA ASP A 550 4.31 -6.77 -10.98
C ASP A 550 3.30 -7.57 -10.16
N TRP A 551 2.36 -8.22 -10.83
CA TRP A 551 1.38 -9.07 -10.16
C TRP A 551 2.04 -10.31 -9.54
N ASP A 552 3.01 -10.93 -10.23
CA ASP A 552 3.70 -12.11 -9.69
C ASP A 552 4.66 -11.81 -8.55
N THR A 553 5.32 -10.65 -8.57
CA THR A 553 6.29 -10.26 -7.52
C THR A 553 5.66 -9.50 -6.35
N SER A 554 4.38 -9.13 -6.46
CA SER A 554 3.60 -8.52 -5.38
C SER A 554 3.43 -9.50 -4.21
N SER A 555 3.84 -9.09 -3.02
CA SER A 555 3.68 -9.90 -1.82
C SER A 555 2.23 -10.10 -1.42
N ALA A 556 1.38 -9.07 -1.60
CA ALA A 556 -0.04 -9.16 -1.35
C ALA A 556 -0.68 -10.24 -2.23
N GLN A 557 -0.28 -10.32 -3.50
CA GLN A 557 -0.77 -11.34 -4.43
C GLN A 557 -0.20 -12.72 -4.10
N ARG A 558 1.09 -12.84 -3.80
CA ARG A 558 1.72 -14.10 -3.33
C ARG A 558 1.09 -14.62 -2.05
N LYS A 559 0.66 -13.74 -1.13
CA LYS A 559 -0.10 -14.11 0.08
C LYS A 559 -1.53 -14.52 -0.23
N LYS A 560 -2.19 -13.81 -1.15
CA LYS A 560 -3.58 -14.08 -1.55
C LYS A 560 -3.72 -15.40 -2.29
N ALA A 561 -2.81 -15.71 -3.21
CA ALA A 561 -2.85 -16.91 -4.03
C ALA A 561 -1.45 -17.51 -4.23
N PRO A 562 -0.86 -18.13 -3.18
CA PRO A 562 0.49 -18.68 -3.20
C PRO A 562 0.66 -19.82 -4.22
N SER A 563 -0.42 -20.52 -4.55
CA SER A 563 -0.40 -21.59 -5.55
C SER A 563 -0.34 -21.09 -7.01
N PHE A 564 -0.54 -19.79 -7.24
CA PHE A 564 -0.54 -19.18 -8.58
C PHE A 564 0.59 -18.15 -8.78
N TYR A 565 0.83 -17.28 -7.81
CA TYR A 565 1.87 -16.24 -7.88
C TYR A 565 3.16 -16.72 -7.21
N GLY A 566 4.29 -16.55 -7.90
CA GLY A 566 5.62 -17.01 -7.48
C GLY A 566 6.44 -17.66 -8.61
N PHE A 567 6.00 -17.57 -9.87
CA PHE A 567 6.77 -18.15 -10.98
C PHE A 567 8.05 -17.36 -11.27
N VAL A 568 8.09 -16.07 -10.93
CA VAL A 568 9.30 -15.24 -11.03
C VAL A 568 10.22 -15.59 -9.86
N PRO A 569 11.47 -16.04 -10.13
CA PRO A 569 12.41 -16.49 -9.11
C PRO A 569 12.86 -15.33 -8.20
N ASP A 570 13.48 -15.62 -7.06
CA ASP A 570 13.88 -14.55 -6.11
C ASP A 570 15.28 -13.98 -6.37
N LYS A 571 16.16 -14.72 -7.04
CA LYS A 571 17.54 -14.26 -7.35
C LYS A 571 17.51 -13.13 -8.39
N ALA A 572 18.19 -12.01 -8.11
CA ALA A 572 18.16 -10.79 -8.92
C ALA A 572 18.50 -11.01 -10.42
N LEU A 573 19.59 -11.74 -10.71
CA LEU A 573 19.95 -12.04 -12.10
C LEU A 573 18.87 -12.89 -12.81
N ARG A 574 18.33 -13.89 -12.11
CA ARG A 574 17.26 -14.75 -12.63
C ARG A 574 15.96 -13.96 -12.84
N ARG A 575 15.65 -13.00 -11.97
CA ARG A 575 14.51 -12.08 -12.16
C ARG A 575 14.64 -11.23 -13.41
N ALA A 576 15.82 -10.65 -13.62
CA ALA A 576 16.10 -9.84 -14.80
C ALA A 576 15.97 -10.68 -16.08
N ILE A 577 16.54 -11.89 -16.10
CA ILE A 577 16.40 -12.82 -17.23
C ILE A 577 14.93 -13.21 -17.44
N CYS A 578 14.19 -13.51 -16.38
CA CYS A 578 12.77 -13.86 -16.47
C CYS A 578 11.95 -12.71 -17.07
N PHE A 579 12.15 -11.47 -16.58
CA PHE A 579 11.49 -10.27 -17.13
C PHE A 579 11.84 -10.04 -18.60
N LEU A 580 13.14 -10.11 -18.94
CA LEU A 580 13.62 -9.90 -20.30
C LEU A 580 13.11 -10.99 -21.26
N SER A 581 13.00 -12.22 -20.77
CA SER A 581 12.42 -13.33 -21.53
C SER A 581 10.93 -13.08 -21.81
N MET A 582 10.15 -12.64 -20.81
CA MET A 582 8.75 -12.25 -21.03
C MET A 582 8.63 -11.12 -22.06
N LEU A 583 9.51 -10.11 -21.99
CA LEU A 583 9.53 -8.97 -22.91
C LEU A 583 9.73 -9.41 -24.36
N PHE A 584 10.82 -10.12 -24.65
CA PHE A 584 11.13 -10.55 -26.02
C PHE A 584 10.13 -11.57 -26.55
N LEU A 585 9.62 -12.41 -25.66
CA LEU A 585 8.59 -13.38 -26.00
C LEU A 585 7.29 -12.67 -26.39
N SER A 586 6.84 -11.67 -25.63
CA SER A 586 5.65 -10.87 -25.97
C SER A 586 5.88 -10.01 -27.22
N PHE A 587 7.04 -9.35 -27.33
CA PHE A 587 7.43 -8.54 -28.48
C PHE A 587 7.36 -9.31 -29.81
N SER A 588 7.99 -10.49 -29.86
CA SER A 588 7.96 -11.34 -31.06
C SER A 588 6.56 -11.87 -31.35
N HIS A 589 5.79 -12.22 -30.32
CA HIS A 589 4.39 -12.67 -30.46
C HIS A 589 3.48 -11.58 -31.03
N VAL A 590 3.58 -10.34 -30.54
CA VAL A 590 2.84 -9.18 -31.06
C VAL A 590 3.13 -8.96 -32.54
N LEU A 591 4.41 -8.97 -32.93
CA LEU A 591 4.80 -8.80 -34.33
C LEU A 591 4.26 -9.92 -35.21
N LEU A 592 4.39 -11.19 -34.80
CA LEU A 592 3.83 -12.33 -35.54
C LEU A 592 2.32 -12.19 -35.73
N ARG A 593 1.59 -11.88 -34.66
CA ARG A 593 0.13 -11.78 -34.68
C ARG A 593 -0.38 -10.60 -35.51
N THR A 594 0.18 -9.41 -35.33
CA THR A 594 -0.21 -8.20 -36.07
C THR A 594 0.14 -8.33 -37.56
N PHE A 595 1.31 -8.91 -37.88
CA PHE A 595 1.70 -9.22 -39.24
C PHE A 595 0.75 -10.22 -39.92
N SER A 596 0.39 -11.29 -39.21
CA SER A 596 -0.58 -12.29 -39.69
C SER A 596 -1.94 -11.66 -40.00
N CYS A 597 -2.44 -10.80 -39.11
CA CYS A 597 -3.71 -10.10 -39.30
C CYS A 597 -3.65 -9.15 -40.51
N ALA A 598 -2.54 -8.42 -40.69
CA ALA A 598 -2.35 -7.53 -41.82
C ALA A 598 -2.32 -8.31 -43.15
N LEU A 599 -1.59 -9.43 -43.24
CA LEU A 599 -1.57 -10.26 -44.45
C LEU A 599 -2.95 -10.83 -44.81
N LEU A 600 -3.72 -11.27 -43.81
CA LEU A 600 -5.09 -11.73 -44.03
C LEU A 600 -5.99 -10.58 -44.49
N ALA A 601 -5.89 -9.39 -43.89
CA ALA A 601 -6.65 -8.21 -44.31
C ALA A 601 -6.37 -7.83 -45.77
N ILE A 602 -5.09 -7.85 -46.17
CA ILE A 602 -4.65 -7.54 -47.54
C ILE A 602 -5.18 -8.57 -48.54
N THR A 603 -5.17 -9.85 -48.16
CA THR A 603 -5.64 -10.93 -49.03
C THR A 603 -7.17 -10.90 -49.16
N ASN A 604 -7.87 -10.89 -48.02
CA ASN A 604 -9.32 -10.81 -47.95
C ASN A 604 -9.77 -10.40 -46.54
N PHE A 605 -10.31 -9.20 -46.39
CA PHE A 605 -10.78 -8.71 -45.10
C PHE A 605 -11.83 -9.61 -44.43
N ASN A 606 -12.70 -10.28 -45.21
CA ASN A 606 -13.69 -11.20 -44.64
C ASN A 606 -13.02 -12.42 -44.00
N TRP A 607 -11.89 -12.90 -44.52
CA TRP A 607 -11.16 -14.01 -43.92
C TRP A 607 -10.54 -13.63 -42.58
N LEU A 608 -10.02 -12.39 -42.45
CA LEU A 608 -9.59 -11.87 -41.16
C LEU A 608 -10.74 -11.85 -40.16
N MET A 609 -11.92 -11.36 -40.57
CA MET A 609 -13.08 -11.27 -39.69
C MET A 609 -13.58 -12.66 -39.25
N TRP A 610 -13.61 -13.64 -40.16
CA TRP A 610 -13.93 -15.02 -39.80
C TRP A 610 -12.91 -15.63 -38.85
N TYR A 611 -11.61 -15.36 -39.07
CA TYR A 611 -10.55 -15.86 -38.22
C TYR A 611 -10.67 -15.34 -36.78
N LEU A 612 -10.75 -14.02 -36.60
CA LEU A 612 -10.88 -13.39 -35.28
C LEU A 612 -12.23 -13.71 -34.63
N GLY A 613 -13.31 -13.71 -35.41
CA GLY A 613 -14.66 -13.98 -34.93
C GLY A 613 -14.86 -15.43 -34.50
N ALA A 614 -14.41 -16.40 -35.28
CA ALA A 614 -14.57 -17.83 -34.96
C ALA A 614 -13.76 -18.22 -33.72
N ASP A 615 -12.54 -17.71 -33.56
CA ASP A 615 -11.72 -17.95 -32.36
C ASP A 615 -12.40 -17.36 -31.10
N MET A 616 -12.90 -16.11 -31.18
CA MET A 616 -13.63 -15.48 -30.08
C MET A 616 -14.92 -16.23 -29.71
N VAL A 617 -15.70 -16.67 -30.71
CA VAL A 617 -16.92 -17.46 -30.50
C VAL A 617 -16.57 -18.80 -29.84
N LEU A 618 -15.52 -19.48 -30.29
CA LEU A 618 -15.07 -20.75 -29.69
C LEU A 618 -14.68 -20.55 -28.22
N PHE A 619 -13.96 -19.47 -27.90
CA PHE A 619 -13.61 -19.13 -26.52
C PHE A 619 -14.85 -18.87 -25.65
N PHE A 620 -15.84 -18.13 -26.15
CA PHE A 620 -17.08 -17.91 -25.41
C PHE A 620 -17.88 -19.20 -25.21
N LEU A 621 -18.02 -20.03 -26.25
CA LEU A 621 -18.67 -21.34 -26.14
C LEU A 621 -17.96 -22.22 -25.11
N TYR A 622 -16.63 -22.22 -25.09
CA TYR A 622 -15.85 -22.92 -24.08
C TYR A 622 -16.17 -22.42 -22.66
N LYS A 623 -16.15 -21.10 -22.42
CA LYS A 623 -16.46 -20.54 -21.09
C LYS A 623 -17.92 -20.77 -20.68
N ILE A 624 -18.87 -20.69 -21.60
CA ILE A 624 -20.30 -20.94 -21.36
C ILE A 624 -20.53 -22.42 -21.02
N ALA A 625 -19.97 -23.34 -21.81
CA ALA A 625 -20.12 -24.78 -21.60
C ALA A 625 -19.63 -25.25 -20.22
N ARG A 626 -18.65 -24.54 -19.63
CA ARG A 626 -18.11 -24.82 -18.30
C ARG A 626 -18.77 -24.04 -17.16
N ASN A 627 -19.81 -23.25 -17.45
CA ASN A 627 -20.44 -22.32 -16.50
C ASN A 627 -19.43 -21.34 -15.88
N ASP A 628 -18.48 -20.85 -16.69
CA ASP A 628 -17.35 -19.99 -16.29
C ASP A 628 -17.31 -18.65 -17.07
N PHE A 629 -18.39 -18.35 -17.81
CA PHE A 629 -18.50 -17.14 -18.64
C PHE A 629 -18.58 -15.87 -17.79
N HIS A 630 -19.38 -15.90 -16.72
CA HIS A 630 -19.60 -14.73 -15.89
C HIS A 630 -18.36 -14.34 -15.08
N TYR A 631 -18.00 -13.06 -15.15
CA TYR A 631 -16.90 -12.48 -14.39
C TYR A 631 -17.24 -12.39 -12.89
N PHE A 632 -16.22 -12.29 -12.03
CA PHE A 632 -16.39 -12.37 -10.57
C PHE A 632 -17.03 -11.12 -9.93
N VAL A 633 -17.17 -10.01 -10.67
CA VAL A 633 -17.72 -8.74 -10.16
C VAL A 633 -19.19 -8.93 -9.73
N PRO A 634 -19.60 -8.41 -8.54
CA PRO A 634 -20.93 -8.62 -7.95
C PRO A 634 -22.04 -7.77 -8.63
N LEU A 635 -22.25 -7.98 -9.94
CA LEU A 635 -23.33 -7.38 -10.72
C LEU A 635 -24.49 -8.37 -10.87
N ASN A 636 -25.72 -7.86 -10.97
CA ASN A 636 -26.93 -8.68 -11.13
C ASN A 636 -27.62 -8.44 -12.48
N GLY A 637 -28.39 -9.43 -12.95
CA GLY A 637 -29.22 -9.34 -14.14
C GLY A 637 -28.45 -9.12 -15.45
N ALA A 638 -29.04 -8.37 -16.39
CA ALA A 638 -28.45 -8.11 -17.71
C ALA A 638 -27.09 -7.41 -17.65
N LEU A 639 -26.88 -6.53 -16.66
CA LEU A 639 -25.63 -5.80 -16.48
C LEU A 639 -24.44 -6.75 -16.24
N ARG A 640 -24.68 -7.86 -15.52
CA ARG A 640 -23.67 -8.90 -15.28
C ARG A 640 -23.21 -9.55 -16.58
N PHE A 641 -24.16 -9.89 -17.45
CA PHE A 641 -23.86 -10.49 -18.75
C PHE A 641 -23.05 -9.55 -19.63
N VAL A 642 -23.48 -8.28 -19.75
CA VAL A 642 -22.79 -7.26 -20.55
C VAL A 642 -21.38 -7.01 -20.03
N ALA A 643 -21.21 -6.80 -18.72
CA ALA A 643 -19.89 -6.60 -18.13
C ALA A 643 -18.98 -7.79 -18.37
N SER A 644 -19.47 -9.02 -18.17
CA SER A 644 -18.69 -10.24 -18.41
C SER A 644 -18.31 -10.39 -19.88
N PHE A 645 -19.21 -10.08 -20.81
CA PHE A 645 -18.90 -10.12 -22.24
C PHE A 645 -17.77 -9.16 -22.59
N ILE A 646 -17.83 -7.91 -22.11
CA ILE A 646 -16.81 -6.89 -22.38
C ILE A 646 -15.45 -7.31 -21.78
N THR A 647 -15.42 -7.75 -20.51
CA THR A 647 -14.15 -8.14 -19.87
C THR A 647 -13.55 -9.37 -20.55
N ARG A 648 -14.34 -10.41 -20.80
CA ARG A 648 -13.87 -11.63 -21.48
C ARG A 648 -13.39 -11.37 -22.90
N PHE A 649 -14.08 -10.50 -23.64
CA PHE A 649 -13.65 -10.07 -24.97
C PHE A 649 -12.28 -9.38 -24.91
N GLY A 650 -12.11 -8.43 -23.99
CA GLY A 650 -10.86 -7.71 -23.80
C GLY A 650 -9.71 -8.60 -23.35
N GLU A 651 -9.93 -9.46 -22.36
CA GLU A 651 -8.95 -10.44 -21.86
C GLU A 651 -8.46 -11.35 -23.00
N LYS A 652 -9.38 -11.90 -23.81
CA LYS A 652 -9.03 -12.78 -24.93
C LYS A 652 -8.21 -12.05 -25.99
N LEU A 653 -8.60 -10.83 -26.38
CA LEU A 653 -7.82 -10.01 -27.30
C LEU A 653 -6.41 -9.75 -26.77
N ILE A 654 -6.27 -9.39 -25.49
CA ILE A 654 -4.95 -9.17 -24.89
C ILE A 654 -4.11 -10.44 -24.93
N VAL A 655 -4.68 -11.61 -24.61
CA VAL A 655 -3.95 -12.88 -24.69
C VAL A 655 -3.50 -13.17 -26.12
N ASP A 656 -4.39 -13.03 -27.10
CA ASP A 656 -4.10 -13.36 -28.50
C ASP A 656 -2.97 -12.52 -29.08
N PHE A 657 -2.96 -11.22 -28.78
CA PHE A 657 -1.98 -10.29 -29.33
C PHE A 657 -0.71 -10.17 -28.49
N THR A 658 -0.79 -10.27 -27.16
CA THR A 658 0.36 -9.93 -26.29
C THR A 658 0.93 -11.12 -25.55
N MET A 659 0.17 -12.22 -25.40
CA MET A 659 0.52 -13.32 -24.51
C MET A 659 0.80 -12.85 -23.08
N MET A 660 0.03 -11.90 -22.55
CA MET A 660 0.16 -11.45 -21.17
C MET A 660 -0.02 -12.62 -20.19
N ILE A 661 1.09 -13.12 -19.63
CA ILE A 661 1.17 -14.34 -18.81
C ILE A 661 0.26 -14.27 -17.58
N HIS A 662 0.00 -13.07 -17.04
CA HIS A 662 -0.95 -12.86 -15.95
C HIS A 662 -2.35 -13.45 -16.25
N LEU A 663 -2.84 -13.30 -17.49
CA LEU A 663 -4.20 -13.69 -17.88
C LEU A 663 -4.42 -15.22 -17.94
N ARG A 664 -3.38 -16.03 -17.71
CA ARG A 664 -3.53 -17.48 -17.48
C ARG A 664 -4.23 -17.80 -16.14
N ASN A 665 -4.44 -16.80 -15.28
CA ASN A 665 -5.19 -16.97 -14.04
C ASN A 665 -6.61 -17.50 -14.36
N PRO A 666 -7.12 -18.52 -13.64
CA PRO A 666 -8.50 -19.00 -13.82
C PRO A 666 -9.58 -17.92 -13.65
N ASN A 667 -9.31 -16.85 -12.91
CA ASN A 667 -10.19 -15.68 -12.82
C ASN A 667 -10.37 -14.95 -14.16
N GLU A 668 -9.36 -15.03 -15.02
CA GLU A 668 -9.30 -14.41 -16.35
C GLU A 668 -9.56 -15.50 -17.43
N VAL A 669 -8.64 -15.67 -18.38
CA VAL A 669 -8.76 -16.65 -19.48
C VAL A 669 -8.60 -18.09 -18.98
N GLY A 670 -7.71 -18.33 -18.01
CA GLY A 670 -7.35 -19.65 -17.50
C GLY A 670 -6.18 -20.29 -18.25
N GLY A 671 -5.54 -21.30 -17.63
CA GLY A 671 -4.28 -21.89 -18.10
C GLY A 671 -4.37 -22.52 -19.48
N LEU A 672 -5.15 -23.60 -19.65
CA LEU A 672 -5.22 -24.29 -20.94
C LEU A 672 -5.74 -23.39 -22.09
N PRO A 673 -6.80 -22.58 -21.92
CA PRO A 673 -7.25 -21.67 -22.98
C PRO A 673 -6.21 -20.61 -23.35
N PHE A 674 -5.39 -20.17 -22.39
CA PHE A 674 -4.24 -19.30 -22.66
C PHE A 674 -3.23 -20.00 -23.57
N VAL A 675 -2.80 -21.22 -23.24
CA VAL A 675 -1.84 -21.97 -24.07
C VAL A 675 -2.40 -22.24 -25.46
N PHE A 676 -3.68 -22.62 -25.56
CA PHE A 676 -4.35 -22.82 -26.85
C PHE A 676 -4.32 -21.55 -27.71
N SER A 677 -4.65 -20.40 -27.14
CA SER A 677 -4.66 -19.10 -27.82
C SER A 677 -3.27 -18.72 -28.35
N VAL A 678 -2.24 -18.98 -27.56
CA VAL A 678 -0.83 -18.74 -27.93
C VAL A 678 -0.42 -19.64 -29.10
N VAL A 679 -0.68 -20.94 -29.01
CA VAL A 679 -0.33 -21.90 -30.06
C VAL A 679 -1.10 -21.61 -31.35
N LEU A 680 -2.40 -21.30 -31.24
CA LEU A 680 -3.23 -20.93 -32.37
C LEU A 680 -2.68 -19.69 -33.09
N SER A 681 -2.23 -18.69 -32.33
CA SER A 681 -1.62 -17.47 -32.88
C SER A 681 -0.31 -17.75 -33.62
N LEU A 682 0.53 -18.64 -33.08
CA LEU A 682 1.77 -19.05 -33.73
C LEU A 682 1.46 -19.76 -35.05
N VAL A 683 0.59 -20.77 -35.03
CA VAL A 683 0.19 -21.53 -36.24
C VAL A 683 -0.45 -20.62 -37.29
N ALA A 684 -1.36 -19.72 -36.87
CA ALA A 684 -2.03 -18.80 -37.78
C ALA A 684 -1.05 -17.86 -38.50
N SER A 685 0.08 -17.52 -37.88
CA SER A 685 1.12 -16.71 -38.51
C SER A 685 1.69 -17.42 -39.75
N PHE A 686 1.99 -18.72 -39.66
CA PHE A 686 2.44 -19.50 -40.81
C PHE A 686 1.34 -19.65 -41.87
N VAL A 687 0.11 -19.97 -41.43
CA VAL A 687 -1.03 -20.15 -42.34
C VAL A 687 -1.32 -18.86 -43.11
N SER A 688 -1.26 -17.69 -42.47
CA SER A 688 -1.51 -16.41 -43.12
C SER A 688 -0.52 -16.10 -44.25
N VAL A 689 0.76 -16.47 -44.09
CA VAL A 689 1.77 -16.32 -45.14
C VAL A 689 1.46 -17.26 -46.31
N SER A 690 1.11 -18.53 -46.04
CA SER A 690 0.71 -19.47 -47.09
C SER A 690 -0.53 -19.00 -47.84
N VAL A 691 -1.52 -18.48 -47.13
CA VAL A 691 -2.76 -17.93 -47.71
C VAL A 691 -2.46 -16.70 -48.57
N TYR A 692 -1.65 -15.77 -48.08
CA TYR A 692 -1.22 -14.58 -48.82
C TYR A 692 -0.47 -14.96 -50.11
N LEU A 693 0.51 -15.85 -50.02
CA LEU A 693 1.28 -16.28 -51.20
C LEU A 693 0.41 -16.98 -52.25
N GLY A 694 -0.59 -17.76 -51.81
CA GLY A 694 -1.47 -18.51 -52.69
C GLY A 694 -2.63 -17.72 -53.31
N HIS A 695 -3.07 -16.61 -52.70
CA HIS A 695 -4.33 -15.94 -53.08
C HIS A 695 -4.22 -14.43 -53.30
N TYR A 696 -3.13 -13.77 -52.88
CA TYR A 696 -2.94 -12.35 -53.13
C TYR A 696 -2.14 -12.15 -54.43
N ASP A 697 -2.71 -11.44 -55.40
CA ASP A 697 -2.08 -11.19 -56.71
C ASP A 697 -1.89 -9.68 -57.00
N GLY A 698 -1.64 -8.87 -55.96
CA GLY A 698 -1.35 -7.44 -56.13
C GLY A 698 0.06 -7.17 -56.70
N GLU A 699 0.21 -6.02 -57.38
CA GLU A 699 1.48 -5.61 -58.03
C GLU A 699 2.67 -5.55 -57.05
N GLU A 700 2.42 -5.13 -55.80
CA GLU A 700 3.44 -4.99 -54.74
C GLU A 700 3.58 -6.24 -53.85
N LYS A 701 3.29 -7.45 -54.39
CA LYS A 701 3.35 -8.71 -53.64
C LYS A 701 4.75 -8.98 -53.08
N ILE A 702 4.83 -9.23 -51.77
CA ILE A 702 6.10 -9.59 -51.12
C ILE A 702 6.50 -11.01 -51.52
N GLY A 703 7.76 -11.19 -51.91
CA GLY A 703 8.31 -12.51 -52.25
C GLY A 703 8.28 -13.48 -51.07
N GLY A 704 8.06 -14.76 -51.35
CA GLY A 704 7.96 -15.80 -50.32
C GLY A 704 9.21 -15.94 -49.45
N GLY A 705 10.41 -15.73 -50.02
CA GLY A 705 11.67 -15.81 -49.27
C GLY A 705 11.78 -14.74 -48.18
N ASP A 706 11.37 -13.50 -48.47
CA ASP A 706 11.41 -12.40 -47.49
C ASP A 706 10.41 -12.66 -46.34
N LEU A 707 9.18 -13.07 -46.68
CA LEU A 707 8.14 -13.39 -45.70
C LEU A 707 8.57 -14.55 -44.79
N GLN A 708 9.13 -15.61 -45.36
CA GLN A 708 9.66 -16.73 -44.59
C GLN A 708 10.81 -16.30 -43.68
N THR A 709 11.69 -15.41 -44.15
CA THR A 709 12.83 -14.90 -43.36
C THR A 709 12.34 -14.12 -42.14
N VAL A 710 11.37 -13.22 -42.30
CA VAL A 710 10.74 -12.50 -41.17
C VAL A 710 10.12 -13.49 -40.19
N LEU A 711 9.36 -14.45 -40.70
CA LEU A 711 8.61 -15.38 -39.87
C LEU A 711 9.52 -16.34 -39.07
N ILE A 712 10.57 -16.87 -39.71
CA ILE A 712 11.58 -17.71 -39.06
C ILE A 712 12.34 -16.90 -38.00
N THR A 713 12.70 -15.66 -38.31
CA THR A 713 13.44 -14.79 -37.38
C THR A 713 12.63 -14.53 -36.11
N LEU A 714 11.37 -14.10 -36.26
CA LEU A 714 10.48 -13.84 -35.13
C LEU A 714 10.14 -15.12 -34.35
N SER A 715 9.90 -16.24 -35.04
CA SER A 715 9.65 -17.54 -34.40
C SER A 715 10.88 -18.05 -33.63
N THR A 716 12.10 -17.76 -34.10
CA THR A 716 13.34 -18.11 -33.40
C THR A 716 13.52 -17.28 -32.14
N ILE A 717 13.26 -15.96 -32.20
CA ILE A 717 13.28 -15.09 -31.03
C ILE A 717 12.23 -15.56 -30.01
N TRP A 718 11.03 -15.89 -30.47
CA TRP A 718 9.95 -16.42 -29.65
C TRP A 718 10.36 -17.72 -28.96
N ALA A 719 10.87 -18.70 -29.71
CA ALA A 719 11.28 -20.00 -29.17
C ALA A 719 12.45 -19.87 -28.19
N ALA A 720 13.48 -19.08 -28.52
CA ALA A 720 14.62 -18.83 -27.63
C ALA A 720 14.18 -18.15 -26.32
N SER A 721 13.26 -17.18 -26.41
CA SER A 721 12.73 -16.48 -25.24
C SER A 721 11.84 -17.40 -24.38
N LEU A 722 11.08 -18.30 -24.99
CA LEU A 722 10.29 -19.30 -24.26
C LEU A 722 11.21 -20.29 -23.52
N ILE A 723 12.25 -20.79 -24.19
CA ILE A 723 13.25 -21.68 -23.58
C ILE A 723 13.93 -20.96 -22.40
N ALA A 724 14.35 -19.72 -22.59
CA ALA A 724 14.96 -18.91 -21.53
C ALA A 724 14.00 -18.71 -20.34
N LEU A 725 12.74 -18.37 -20.60
CA LEU A 725 11.71 -18.20 -19.56
C LEU A 725 11.52 -19.49 -18.76
N VAL A 726 11.29 -20.63 -19.43
CA VAL A 726 11.06 -21.93 -18.79
C VAL A 726 12.30 -22.41 -18.03
N SER A 727 13.50 -22.07 -18.51
CA SER A 727 14.76 -22.44 -17.84
C SER A 727 15.00 -21.70 -16.52
N VAL A 728 14.41 -20.50 -16.37
CA VAL A 728 14.68 -19.60 -15.22
C VAL A 728 13.51 -19.50 -14.24
N MET A 729 12.27 -19.66 -14.71
CA MET A 729 11.07 -19.61 -13.86
C MET A 729 11.04 -20.72 -12.81
N ASN A 730 10.29 -20.52 -11.74
CA ASN A 730 10.03 -21.58 -10.78
C ASN A 730 9.11 -22.65 -11.39
N LYS A 731 9.62 -23.88 -11.49
CA LYS A 731 8.98 -25.01 -12.17
C LYS A 731 7.69 -25.47 -11.49
N ASP A 732 7.52 -25.22 -10.19
CA ASP A 732 6.31 -25.59 -9.45
C ASP A 732 5.05 -24.88 -9.99
N TYR A 733 5.24 -23.75 -10.68
CA TYR A 733 4.16 -22.95 -11.26
C TYR A 733 3.86 -23.32 -12.72
N LEU A 734 4.58 -24.25 -13.35
CA LEU A 734 4.25 -24.70 -14.72
C LEU A 734 2.83 -25.26 -14.81
N ARG A 735 2.32 -25.86 -13.71
CA ARG A 735 0.94 -26.34 -13.61
C ARG A 735 -0.12 -25.26 -13.85
N THR A 736 0.22 -23.99 -13.62
CA THR A 736 -0.71 -22.87 -13.85
C THR A 736 -0.97 -22.60 -15.34
N PHE A 737 -0.17 -23.17 -16.24
CA PHE A 737 -0.33 -23.01 -17.70
C PHE A 737 -1.21 -24.08 -18.34
N TYR A 738 -1.36 -25.25 -17.71
CA TYR A 738 -2.14 -26.36 -18.28
C TYR A 738 -3.29 -26.80 -17.38
N ASN A 739 -3.57 -26.06 -16.30
CA ASN A 739 -4.73 -26.33 -15.48
C ASN A 739 -6.04 -26.02 -16.20
N MET A 740 -7.08 -26.73 -15.76
CA MET A 740 -8.43 -26.65 -16.30
C MET A 740 -9.41 -26.17 -15.24
N ASP A 741 -8.94 -25.40 -14.27
CA ASP A 741 -9.78 -24.96 -13.17
C ASP A 741 -10.79 -23.91 -13.65
N THR A 742 -12.03 -23.97 -13.16
CA THR A 742 -12.96 -22.83 -13.26
C THR A 742 -12.63 -21.79 -12.18
N ILE A 743 -13.22 -20.60 -12.26
CA ILE A 743 -13.14 -19.59 -11.18
C ILE A 743 -13.49 -20.23 -9.83
N SER A 744 -14.57 -21.02 -9.81
CA SER A 744 -15.03 -21.67 -8.59
C SER A 744 -14.04 -22.69 -8.04
N ASP A 745 -13.37 -23.46 -8.89
CA ASP A 745 -12.40 -24.48 -8.47
C ASP A 745 -11.07 -23.85 -8.01
N TYR A 746 -10.71 -22.72 -8.63
CA TYR A 746 -9.58 -21.90 -8.22
C TYR A 746 -9.82 -21.27 -6.84
N ASN A 747 -10.93 -20.54 -6.67
CA ASN A 747 -11.26 -19.90 -5.40
C ASN A 747 -11.38 -20.93 -4.26
N ARG A 748 -11.92 -22.13 -4.54
CA ARG A 748 -11.96 -23.23 -3.56
C ARG A 748 -10.57 -23.62 -3.07
N ARG A 749 -9.63 -23.85 -3.98
CA ARG A 749 -8.26 -24.24 -3.61
C ARG A 749 -7.53 -23.11 -2.89
N THR A 750 -7.65 -21.88 -3.38
CA THR A 750 -7.08 -20.72 -2.72
C THR A 750 -7.56 -20.62 -1.28
N VAL A 751 -8.87 -20.76 -1.03
CA VAL A 751 -9.41 -20.72 0.35
C VAL A 751 -8.91 -21.86 1.23
N LEU A 752 -8.69 -23.05 0.66
CA LEU A 752 -8.15 -24.20 1.40
C LEU A 752 -6.65 -24.07 1.69
N ASP A 753 -5.91 -23.32 0.88
CA ASP A 753 -4.48 -23.04 1.06
C ASP A 753 -4.22 -21.91 2.09
N LEU A 754 -5.25 -21.15 2.48
CA LEU A 754 -5.12 -20.06 3.46
C LEU A 754 -4.94 -20.59 4.88
N ARG A 755 -4.05 -19.93 5.64
CA ARG A 755 -3.83 -20.21 7.06
C ARG A 755 -4.93 -19.59 7.94
N GLU A 756 -5.03 -20.05 9.19
CA GLU A 756 -6.01 -19.53 10.16
C GLU A 756 -5.81 -18.04 10.49
N ASP A 757 -4.58 -17.53 10.45
CA ASP A 757 -4.25 -16.10 10.65
C ASP A 757 -4.69 -15.20 9.48
N GLN A 758 -5.17 -15.77 8.38
CA GLN A 758 -5.48 -15.08 7.14
C GLN A 758 -6.99 -14.97 6.85
N GLU A 759 -7.82 -14.90 7.90
CA GLU A 759 -9.29 -14.83 7.77
C GLU A 759 -9.77 -13.66 6.90
N GLU A 760 -9.04 -12.53 6.89
CA GLU A 760 -9.34 -11.38 6.03
C GLU A 760 -9.39 -11.76 4.55
N LEU A 761 -8.41 -12.54 4.07
CA LEU A 761 -8.32 -12.95 2.67
C LEU A 761 -9.49 -13.87 2.28
N LYS A 762 -9.94 -14.70 3.22
CA LYS A 762 -11.12 -15.56 3.04
C LYS A 762 -12.41 -14.73 3.04
N ALA A 763 -12.48 -13.69 3.87
CA ALA A 763 -13.63 -12.79 3.94
C ALA A 763 -13.82 -11.98 2.64
N LEU A 764 -12.73 -11.58 1.97
CA LEU A 764 -12.79 -10.86 0.69
C LEU A 764 -13.55 -11.60 -0.41
N LEU A 765 -13.65 -12.93 -0.35
CA LEU A 765 -14.39 -13.72 -1.33
C LEU A 765 -15.89 -13.41 -1.34
N PHE A 766 -16.47 -12.94 -0.22
CA PHE A 766 -17.87 -12.52 -0.22
C PHE A 766 -18.14 -11.27 -1.04
N LEU A 767 -17.10 -10.47 -1.34
CA LEU A 767 -17.23 -9.32 -2.22
C LEU A 767 -17.35 -9.73 -3.70
N ASP A 768 -17.00 -10.98 -4.04
CA ASP A 768 -17.23 -11.54 -5.36
C ASP A 768 -18.68 -12.03 -5.50
N HIS A 769 -19.14 -12.18 -6.75
CA HIS A 769 -20.45 -12.74 -7.03
C HIS A 769 -20.60 -14.18 -6.50
N GLN A 770 -21.75 -14.53 -5.91
CA GLN A 770 -22.00 -15.82 -5.25
C GLN A 770 -21.64 -17.06 -6.08
N ASP A 771 -21.85 -17.03 -7.39
CA ASP A 771 -21.52 -18.14 -8.30
C ASP A 771 -20.05 -18.58 -8.25
N THR A 772 -19.13 -17.72 -7.80
CA THR A 772 -17.70 -18.07 -7.65
C THR A 772 -17.44 -19.02 -6.48
N TYR A 773 -18.38 -19.17 -5.54
CA TYR A 773 -18.23 -20.06 -4.39
C TYR A 773 -19.46 -20.92 -4.10
N LYS A 774 -20.62 -20.67 -4.73
CA LYS A 774 -21.89 -21.36 -4.46
C LYS A 774 -21.79 -22.90 -4.47
N LYS A 775 -20.95 -23.47 -5.34
CA LYS A 775 -20.77 -24.93 -5.48
C LYS A 775 -20.22 -25.61 -4.21
N TRP A 776 -19.49 -24.87 -3.37
CA TRP A 776 -18.78 -25.41 -2.19
C TRP A 776 -18.91 -24.54 -0.94
N GLY A 777 -19.54 -23.36 -1.06
CA GLY A 777 -19.67 -22.37 0.00
C GLY A 777 -20.47 -22.90 1.19
N ASP A 778 -21.52 -23.68 0.95
CA ASP A 778 -22.30 -24.31 2.03
C ASP A 778 -21.47 -25.31 2.86
N THR A 779 -20.45 -25.93 2.26
CA THR A 779 -19.60 -26.92 2.93
C THR A 779 -18.42 -26.26 3.67
N ILE A 780 -17.87 -25.17 3.15
CA ILE A 780 -16.63 -24.56 3.67
C ILE A 780 -16.86 -23.18 4.31
N LEU A 781 -17.56 -22.29 3.62
CA LEU A 781 -17.71 -20.89 4.05
C LEU A 781 -18.82 -20.73 5.10
N LYS A 782 -19.93 -21.45 4.94
CA LYS A 782 -21.06 -21.36 5.86
C LYS A 782 -20.75 -21.90 7.26
N PRO A 783 -20.12 -23.07 7.46
CA PRO A 783 -19.74 -23.51 8.80
C PRO A 783 -18.74 -22.55 9.45
N TRP A 784 -17.77 -22.07 8.68
CA TRP A 784 -16.77 -21.10 9.14
C TRP A 784 -17.38 -19.77 9.59
N THR A 785 -18.27 -19.19 8.78
CA THR A 785 -18.97 -17.94 9.13
C THR A 785 -19.86 -18.12 10.36
N LEU A 786 -20.60 -19.23 10.45
CA LEU A 786 -21.46 -19.51 11.59
C LEU A 786 -20.69 -19.73 12.89
N SER A 787 -19.51 -20.36 12.86
CA SER A 787 -18.69 -20.58 14.05
C SER A 787 -17.91 -19.34 14.49
N SER A 788 -17.52 -18.48 13.56
CA SER A 788 -16.62 -17.34 13.84
C SER A 788 -17.36 -16.02 14.10
N TRP A 789 -18.65 -15.92 13.79
CA TRP A 789 -19.39 -14.65 13.85
C TRP A 789 -19.37 -13.98 15.23
N ASP A 790 -19.58 -14.75 16.30
CA ASP A 790 -19.58 -14.23 17.68
C ASP A 790 -18.22 -13.64 18.05
N ARG A 791 -17.14 -14.28 17.61
CA ARG A 791 -15.76 -13.78 17.79
C ARG A 791 -15.56 -12.47 17.03
N TRP A 792 -15.96 -12.40 15.76
CA TRP A 792 -15.80 -11.19 14.96
C TRP A 792 -16.60 -9.99 15.50
N GLU A 793 -17.76 -10.23 16.11
CA GLU A 793 -18.53 -9.17 16.78
C GLU A 793 -17.88 -8.66 18.06
N ALA A 794 -17.19 -9.54 18.79
CA ALA A 794 -16.43 -9.19 19.98
C ALA A 794 -15.12 -8.45 19.64
N GLU A 795 -14.34 -9.00 18.72
CA GLU A 795 -13.00 -8.51 18.35
C GLU A 795 -13.05 -7.32 17.37
N LYS A 796 -14.10 -7.25 16.55
CA LYS A 796 -14.29 -6.29 15.45
C LYS A 796 -13.05 -6.13 14.56
N PRO A 797 -12.67 -7.18 13.80
CA PRO A 797 -11.60 -7.09 12.83
C PRO A 797 -11.79 -5.93 11.85
N THR A 798 -10.70 -5.35 11.36
CA THR A 798 -10.73 -4.17 10.47
C THR A 798 -11.56 -4.35 9.20
N TRP A 799 -11.64 -5.58 8.68
CA TRP A 799 -12.41 -5.94 7.48
C TRP A 799 -13.90 -6.21 7.77
N PHE A 800 -14.28 -6.45 9.03
CA PHE A 800 -15.65 -6.75 9.45
C PHE A 800 -16.50 -5.46 9.54
N THR A 801 -16.87 -4.95 8.37
CA THR A 801 -17.61 -3.69 8.19
C THR A 801 -19.07 -3.93 7.79
N ASP A 802 -19.95 -2.97 8.03
CA ASP A 802 -21.36 -3.06 7.59
C ASP A 802 -21.47 -3.31 6.08
N ALA A 803 -20.57 -2.71 5.29
CA ALA A 803 -20.48 -2.92 3.84
C ALA A 803 -20.12 -4.37 3.48
N TRP A 804 -19.19 -4.99 4.21
CA TRP A 804 -18.86 -6.40 4.01
C TRP A 804 -20.03 -7.32 4.40
N ILE A 805 -20.68 -7.06 5.54
CA ILE A 805 -21.83 -7.83 6.04
C ILE A 805 -22.98 -7.82 5.02
N GLU A 806 -23.17 -6.71 4.29
CA GLU A 806 -24.18 -6.61 3.23
C GLU A 806 -23.97 -7.64 2.12
N HIS A 807 -22.74 -8.02 1.81
CA HIS A 807 -22.40 -8.99 0.76
C HIS A 807 -22.51 -10.46 1.21
N VAL A 808 -22.50 -10.74 2.52
CA VAL A 808 -22.59 -12.11 3.05
C VAL A 808 -24.01 -12.69 2.85
N PRO A 809 -24.19 -13.90 2.30
CA PRO A 809 -25.50 -14.54 2.21
C PRO A 809 -26.23 -14.62 3.55
N ASN A 810 -27.53 -14.36 3.58
CA ASN A 810 -28.30 -14.29 4.84
C ASN A 810 -28.20 -15.59 5.66
N ASP A 811 -28.12 -16.75 4.99
CA ASP A 811 -28.06 -18.07 5.62
C ASP A 811 -26.66 -18.46 6.12
N TYR A 812 -25.65 -17.62 5.85
CA TYR A 812 -24.28 -17.77 6.35
C TYR A 812 -24.05 -16.97 7.64
N ILE A 813 -25.02 -16.15 8.03
CA ILE A 813 -24.99 -15.35 9.26
C ILE A 813 -25.77 -16.12 10.35
N PRO A 814 -25.37 -16.15 11.63
CA PRO A 814 -26.23 -16.74 12.67
C PRO A 814 -27.53 -15.95 12.84
N TRP A 815 -28.60 -16.63 13.27
CA TRP A 815 -29.95 -16.04 13.29
C TRP A 815 -30.06 -14.75 14.11
N ASP A 816 -29.47 -14.73 15.31
CA ASP A 816 -29.56 -13.58 16.21
C ASP A 816 -28.88 -12.33 15.60
N TRP A 817 -27.77 -12.52 14.88
CA TRP A 817 -27.09 -11.46 14.15
C TRP A 817 -27.82 -11.05 12.87
N CYS A 818 -28.47 -11.98 12.18
CA CYS A 818 -29.38 -11.66 11.07
C CYS A 818 -30.47 -10.68 11.47
N VAL A 819 -31.03 -10.83 12.68
CA VAL A 819 -32.02 -9.90 13.23
C VAL A 819 -31.39 -8.52 13.46
N LYS A 820 -30.21 -8.47 14.12
CA LYS A 820 -29.46 -7.22 14.36
C LYS A 820 -29.19 -6.44 13.07
N TYR A 821 -28.73 -7.13 12.02
CA TYR A 821 -28.37 -6.53 10.73
C TYR A 821 -29.54 -6.41 9.75
N LYS A 822 -30.77 -6.71 10.17
CA LYS A 822 -31.98 -6.68 9.31
C LYS A 822 -31.87 -7.57 8.05
N LYS A 823 -31.10 -8.66 8.12
CA LYS A 823 -30.89 -9.65 7.04
C LYS A 823 -31.72 -10.92 7.23
N THR A 824 -32.99 -10.78 7.58
CA THR A 824 -33.90 -11.91 7.86
C THR A 824 -34.67 -12.42 6.63
N LYS A 825 -34.58 -11.71 5.50
CA LYS A 825 -35.32 -12.06 4.27
C LYS A 825 -34.96 -13.48 3.81
N GLY A 826 -35.96 -14.33 3.64
CA GLY A 826 -35.80 -15.73 3.21
C GLY A 826 -35.40 -16.72 4.30
N ARG A 827 -35.33 -16.30 5.58
CA ARG A 827 -34.99 -17.18 6.70
C ARG A 827 -36.13 -17.30 7.70
N ILE A 828 -36.28 -18.51 8.26
CA ILE A 828 -37.28 -18.84 9.27
C ILE A 828 -36.62 -18.87 10.64
N ASP A 829 -37.28 -18.29 11.63
CA ASP A 829 -36.82 -18.28 13.02
C ASP A 829 -36.62 -19.71 13.55
N PRO A 830 -35.39 -20.11 13.93
CA PRO A 830 -35.13 -21.42 14.52
C PRO A 830 -36.00 -21.71 15.75
N LYS A 831 -36.36 -20.68 16.53
CA LYS A 831 -37.24 -20.79 17.70
C LYS A 831 -38.69 -21.08 17.31
N LYS A 832 -39.15 -20.62 16.14
CA LYS A 832 -40.47 -20.98 15.59
C LYS A 832 -40.49 -22.41 15.04
N ARG A 833 -39.39 -22.88 14.44
CA ARG A 833 -39.27 -24.26 13.91
C ARG A 833 -39.36 -25.33 15.01
N ARG A 834 -38.84 -25.05 16.21
CA ARG A 834 -38.98 -25.94 17.39
C ARG A 834 -40.41 -26.04 17.93
N ASN A 835 -41.25 -25.03 17.69
CA ASN A 835 -42.63 -24.99 18.19
C ASN A 835 -43.67 -25.41 17.13
N SER A 836 -43.23 -25.74 15.90
CA SER A 836 -44.12 -26.08 14.78
C SER A 836 -43.89 -27.48 14.21
N THR A 837 -43.50 -28.45 15.03
CA THR A 837 -43.77 -29.86 14.73
C THR A 837 -45.27 -30.07 14.85
N SER A 838 -46.00 -29.72 13.79
CA SER A 838 -47.43 -29.92 13.70
C SER A 838 -47.71 -31.43 13.81
N ILE A 839 -48.65 -31.78 14.69
CA ILE A 839 -49.19 -33.12 14.98
C ILE A 839 -49.53 -33.95 13.71
N LYS A 840 -49.63 -33.32 12.53
CA LYS A 840 -49.82 -34.00 11.23
C LYS A 840 -48.66 -34.89 10.76
N GLU A 841 -47.41 -34.70 11.21
CA GLU A 841 -46.29 -35.59 10.83
C GLU A 841 -46.10 -36.77 11.82
N LEU A 842 -46.74 -36.73 12.99
CA LEU A 842 -46.67 -37.78 14.02
C LEU A 842 -47.76 -38.85 13.90
N PHE A 843 -48.84 -38.55 13.17
CA PHE A 843 -49.87 -39.52 12.83
C PHE A 843 -49.88 -39.72 11.32
N GLY A 844 -49.18 -40.76 10.88
CA GLY A 844 -49.31 -41.29 9.53
C GLY A 844 -50.78 -41.53 9.20
N ARG A 845 -51.17 -41.06 8.03
CA ARG A 845 -52.40 -41.49 7.38
C ARG A 845 -52.03 -41.90 5.97
N GLU A 846 -51.85 -43.20 5.81
CA GLU A 846 -52.18 -43.89 4.57
C GLU A 846 -53.62 -43.52 4.23
N GLU A 847 -53.86 -42.99 3.04
CA GLU A 847 -55.09 -43.24 2.29
C GLU A 847 -54.87 -42.86 0.83
N ASP A 848 -55.12 -43.87 -0.02
CA ASP A 848 -55.03 -43.93 -1.47
C ASP A 848 -55.77 -42.81 -2.23
N ARG A 849 -55.11 -42.23 -3.25
CA ARG A 849 -55.49 -42.31 -4.68
C ARG A 849 -54.62 -41.41 -5.56
#